data_AF-A0A523K1J0-F1
#
_entry.id   AF-A0A523K1J0-F1
#
_cell.length_a   1.000
_cell.length_b   1.000
_cell.length_c   1.000
_cell.angle_alpha   90.00
_cell.angle_beta   90.00
_cell.angle_gamma   90.00
#
_symmetry.space_group_name_H-M   'P 1'
#
loop_
_entity.id
_entity.type
_entity.pdbx_description
1 polymer ?
#
loop_
_entity_poly.entity_id
_entity_poly.type
_entity_poly.pdbx_seq_one_letter_code
_entity_poly.pdbx_strand_id
1 'polypeptide(L)'
;MRWNVTGLFLGLLLVCLALVSGNAIRVMQRQNRVADVTKAAEGRHWSETLALSDGWVGGDVEGQMVARARCDALVALERFEECLELVLQLVGTGNDPTWIPSRTLLKHAIRFGTEQRQEEAAARVARFGRGVYPDDLSFVERVFETRIALEGETAVLTEYEAGLGPDAASLQNRVLLAAYYNRANHYEAALRVLGNLWPAPQDPIFLFWVQNRERAQAQLGRLEDLRATYAKWREIQGDSVAIDAFYSLSLSTSGLSDPERSWIDLLQDVLAREDELQDAYIHGEVYTRLIMHLMVERRYEEALTFFDRGASKIRIRSITRGQLERAIAMPESDAGEWRKRRDRLGTIQFSVSDPVPSDRLWVSNHVAGEPDSEFQEVALDASGRAEFRRGVSPWPERWVLKDRDGHPRASGRFWTRLDQPVRITAERGPARPEAHFEPRSRAPADGRTRVLGLVLDCSDWRITQYLRARGELPFTDFLIRNGTSAVLTSDPPFTAMAMESLIYPTRGEQLSFLGLVHRMGLEIAGLASVSTNPFDFLSAALPMRPNLFETIGAGDRVAVNMLFSHGRVEAGHHAEAVGPFGKRLKIATGPVFRPLRRDERERMPVTRSNPEVRVHVESIAGEFDSGSELFASGEVDLLLLRIEALDILTHMLVHDLLENGQDDGEAALHSIYRYIDDRMAELYHRMDEDDIIVVMSDHGIRTGSQHETDAIFVVLGPGISKTRIAGRPDLKGIPAMFARLLGVDVPEWPSAGLQHVGLTPAVAAR
;
A
#
# COMPACT_ATOMS: atom_id res chain seq x y z
N MET A 1 -11.12 89.83 -17.39
CA MET A 1 -10.81 88.39 -17.45
C MET A 1 -12.07 87.61 -17.78
N ARG A 2 -12.31 87.34 -19.08
CA ARG A 2 -13.36 86.40 -19.50
C ARG A 2 -12.75 85.01 -19.44
N TRP A 3 -13.11 84.23 -18.42
CA TRP A 3 -12.68 82.83 -18.32
C TRP A 3 -13.44 82.01 -19.37
N ASN A 4 -12.67 81.27 -20.18
CA ASN A 4 -13.12 80.51 -21.33
C ASN A 4 -13.88 79.24 -20.91
N VAL A 5 -15.12 79.37 -20.43
CA VAL A 5 -15.99 78.24 -20.06
C VAL A 5 -16.26 77.31 -21.25
N THR A 6 -16.29 77.86 -22.46
CA THR A 6 -16.40 77.12 -23.72
C THR A 6 -15.19 76.22 -23.99
N GLY A 7 -14.00 76.62 -23.55
CA GLY A 7 -12.77 75.82 -23.71
C GLY A 7 -12.75 74.58 -22.80
N LEU A 8 -13.31 74.67 -21.58
CA LEU A 8 -13.36 73.57 -20.64
C LEU A 8 -14.35 72.47 -21.09
N PHE A 9 -15.54 72.86 -21.57
CA PHE A 9 -16.53 71.93 -22.11
C PHE A 9 -16.05 71.23 -23.39
N LEU A 10 -15.42 71.98 -24.29
CA LEU A 10 -14.84 71.39 -25.51
C LEU A 10 -13.68 70.44 -25.16
N GLY A 11 -12.85 70.78 -24.18
CA GLY A 11 -11.78 69.92 -23.67
C GLY A 11 -12.30 68.61 -23.07
N LEU A 12 -13.33 68.66 -22.22
CA LEU A 12 -13.98 67.47 -21.64
C LEU A 12 -14.67 66.60 -22.70
N LEU A 13 -15.33 67.22 -23.68
CA LEU A 13 -15.96 66.51 -24.79
C LEU A 13 -14.90 65.79 -25.66
N LEU A 14 -13.78 66.45 -25.96
CA LEU A 14 -12.67 65.86 -26.71
C LEU A 14 -11.98 64.73 -25.95
N VAL A 15 -11.84 64.84 -24.62
CA VAL A 15 -11.34 63.75 -23.77
C VAL A 15 -12.30 62.57 -23.76
N CYS A 16 -13.62 62.82 -23.63
CA CYS A 16 -14.62 61.75 -23.68
C CYS A 16 -14.66 61.07 -25.07
N LEU A 17 -14.61 61.84 -26.16
CA LEU A 17 -14.51 61.30 -27.51
C LEU A 17 -13.21 60.52 -27.73
N ALA A 18 -12.07 60.99 -27.22
CA ALA A 18 -10.80 60.27 -27.31
C ALA A 18 -10.82 58.96 -26.51
N LEU A 19 -11.47 58.95 -25.34
CA LEU A 19 -11.65 57.74 -24.52
C LEU A 19 -12.60 56.73 -25.18
N VAL A 20 -13.75 57.19 -25.71
CA VAL A 20 -14.70 56.34 -26.43
C VAL A 20 -14.11 55.79 -27.73
N SER A 21 -13.44 56.64 -28.52
CA SER A 21 -12.76 56.23 -29.77
C SER A 21 -11.60 55.27 -29.47
N GLY A 22 -10.84 55.54 -28.40
CA GLY A 22 -9.76 54.67 -27.95
C GLY A 22 -10.26 53.30 -27.49
N ASN A 23 -11.42 53.24 -26.81
CA ASN A 23 -12.05 51.97 -26.44
C ASN A 23 -12.63 51.24 -27.66
N ALA A 24 -13.30 51.93 -28.59
CA ALA A 24 -13.84 51.33 -29.81
C ALA A 24 -12.74 50.75 -30.70
N ILE A 25 -11.61 51.45 -30.85
CA ILE A 25 -10.43 50.97 -31.59
C ILE A 25 -9.86 49.72 -30.92
N ARG A 26 -9.75 49.70 -29.58
CA ARG A 26 -9.28 48.52 -28.84
C ARG A 26 -10.21 47.31 -29.00
N VAL A 27 -11.53 47.50 -28.94
CA VAL A 27 -12.51 46.42 -29.17
C VAL A 27 -12.40 45.89 -30.60
N MET A 28 -12.34 46.78 -31.60
CA MET A 28 -12.20 46.37 -33.00
C MET A 28 -10.88 45.62 -33.27
N GLN A 29 -9.77 46.09 -32.68
CA GLN A 29 -8.46 45.42 -32.77
C GLN A 29 -8.49 44.02 -32.14
N ARG A 30 -9.19 43.86 -31.00
CA ARG A 30 -9.40 42.56 -30.38
C ARG A 30 -10.23 41.64 -31.29
N GLN A 31 -11.39 42.09 -31.76
CA GLN A 31 -12.25 41.27 -32.63
C GLN A 31 -11.56 40.82 -33.91
N ASN A 32 -10.81 41.71 -34.57
CA ASN A 32 -10.04 41.37 -35.77
C ASN A 32 -8.98 40.31 -35.47
N ARG A 33 -8.26 40.45 -34.35
CA ARG A 33 -7.22 39.49 -33.98
C ARG A 33 -7.81 38.12 -33.61
N VAL A 34 -9.00 38.06 -32.98
CA VAL A 34 -9.69 36.77 -32.74
C VAL A 34 -9.99 36.12 -34.08
N ALA A 35 -10.59 36.87 -35.00
CA ALA A 35 -10.95 36.39 -36.32
C ALA A 35 -9.73 35.87 -37.11
N ASP A 36 -8.59 36.57 -37.01
CA ASP A 36 -7.34 36.16 -37.67
C ASP A 36 -6.79 34.84 -37.09
N VAL A 37 -6.75 34.71 -35.77
CA VAL A 37 -6.31 33.47 -35.10
C VAL A 37 -7.23 32.30 -35.46
N THR A 38 -8.55 32.49 -35.35
CA THR A 38 -9.50 31.41 -35.62
C THR A 38 -9.49 31.01 -37.09
N LYS A 39 -9.37 31.97 -38.00
CA LYS A 39 -9.24 31.70 -39.44
C LYS A 39 -7.95 30.95 -39.77
N ALA A 40 -6.83 31.30 -39.15
CA ALA A 40 -5.58 30.57 -39.32
C ALA A 40 -5.71 29.12 -38.84
N ALA A 41 -6.39 28.90 -37.70
CA ALA A 41 -6.65 27.57 -37.16
C ALA A 41 -7.60 26.74 -38.06
N GLU A 42 -8.70 27.33 -38.53
CA GLU A 42 -9.62 26.69 -39.48
C GLU A 42 -8.93 26.30 -40.79
N GLY A 43 -8.02 27.16 -41.27
CA GLY A 43 -7.14 26.91 -42.42
C GLY A 43 -6.01 25.92 -42.16
N ARG A 44 -5.87 25.41 -40.93
CA ARG A 44 -4.78 24.51 -40.47
C ARG A 44 -3.38 25.12 -40.60
N HIS A 45 -3.27 26.44 -40.54
CA HIS A 45 -2.00 27.15 -40.52
C HIS A 45 -1.46 27.21 -39.07
N TRP A 46 -0.99 26.06 -38.57
CA TRP A 46 -0.71 25.88 -37.13
C TRP A 46 0.38 26.79 -36.59
N SER A 47 1.51 26.94 -37.31
CA SER A 47 2.58 27.85 -36.88
C SER A 47 2.14 29.32 -36.85
N GLU A 48 1.31 29.73 -37.81
CA GLU A 48 0.72 31.07 -37.86
C GLU A 48 -0.28 31.27 -36.71
N THR A 49 -1.10 30.27 -36.43
CA THR A 49 -2.03 30.26 -35.28
C THR A 49 -1.29 30.47 -33.96
N LEU A 50 -0.14 29.79 -33.75
CA LEU A 50 0.68 29.97 -32.55
C LEU A 50 1.30 31.36 -32.46
N ALA A 51 1.76 31.92 -33.58
CA ALA A 51 2.34 33.26 -33.62
C ALA A 51 1.27 34.35 -33.35
N LEU A 52 0.09 34.22 -33.95
CA LEU A 52 -1.00 35.19 -33.79
C LEU A 52 -1.62 35.15 -32.38
N SER A 53 -1.67 33.97 -31.76
CA SER A 53 -2.19 33.75 -30.40
C SER A 53 -1.18 34.05 -29.29
N ASP A 54 0.08 34.37 -29.62
CA ASP A 54 1.11 34.58 -28.61
C ASP A 54 0.81 35.78 -27.70
N GLY A 55 1.00 35.57 -26.39
CA GLY A 55 0.68 36.53 -25.34
C GLY A 55 -0.78 36.96 -25.25
N TRP A 56 -1.71 36.25 -25.90
CA TRP A 56 -3.10 36.68 -26.02
C TRP A 56 -4.11 35.55 -25.79
N VAL A 57 -4.00 34.94 -24.61
CA VAL A 57 -4.97 33.99 -24.05
C VAL A 57 -5.52 34.57 -22.74
N GLY A 58 -6.78 34.31 -22.42
CA GLY A 58 -7.43 34.91 -21.26
C GLY A 58 -8.76 34.25 -20.91
N GLY A 59 -9.29 34.57 -19.72
CA GLY A 59 -10.53 34.00 -19.21
C GLY A 59 -11.82 34.62 -19.76
N ASP A 60 -11.73 35.66 -20.60
CA ASP A 60 -12.89 36.23 -21.31
C ASP A 60 -13.22 35.44 -22.59
N VAL A 61 -14.42 35.66 -23.16
CA VAL A 61 -14.91 34.91 -24.33
C VAL A 61 -13.93 34.94 -25.51
N GLU A 62 -13.38 36.13 -25.81
CA GLU A 62 -12.40 36.32 -26.89
C GLU A 62 -11.09 35.55 -26.63
N GLY A 63 -10.56 35.64 -25.40
CA GLY A 63 -9.37 34.93 -24.97
C GLY A 63 -9.54 33.41 -24.95
N GLN A 64 -10.73 32.91 -24.61
CA GLN A 64 -11.07 31.48 -24.67
C GLN A 64 -11.12 30.95 -26.11
N MET A 65 -11.67 31.73 -27.05
CA MET A 65 -11.66 31.36 -28.48
C MET A 65 -10.24 31.25 -29.04
N VAL A 66 -9.37 32.20 -28.65
CA VAL A 66 -7.94 32.17 -29.02
C VAL A 66 -7.22 30.99 -28.37
N ALA A 67 -7.52 30.69 -27.09
CA ALA A 67 -6.94 29.56 -26.38
C ALA A 67 -7.31 28.22 -27.02
N ARG A 68 -8.55 28.06 -27.48
CA ARG A 68 -8.97 26.87 -28.24
C ARG A 68 -8.14 26.68 -29.50
N ALA A 69 -8.07 27.71 -30.34
CA ALA A 69 -7.30 27.68 -31.57
C ALA A 69 -5.80 27.42 -31.32
N ARG A 70 -5.25 28.01 -30.25
CA ARG A 70 -3.87 27.76 -29.81
C ARG A 70 -3.67 26.31 -29.38
N CYS A 71 -4.55 25.74 -28.56
CA CYS A 71 -4.43 24.34 -28.16
C CYS A 71 -4.53 23.40 -29.37
N ASP A 72 -5.47 23.63 -30.30
CA ASP A 72 -5.58 22.82 -31.52
C ASP A 72 -4.27 22.83 -32.33
N ALA A 73 -3.63 24.00 -32.46
CA ALA A 73 -2.33 24.14 -33.10
C ALA A 73 -1.18 23.45 -32.31
N LEU A 74 -1.18 23.53 -30.97
CA LEU A 74 -0.19 22.86 -30.12
C LEU A 74 -0.30 21.33 -30.24
N VAL A 75 -1.52 20.78 -30.20
CA VAL A 75 -1.77 19.35 -30.37
C VAL A 75 -1.34 18.89 -31.77
N ALA A 76 -1.68 19.65 -32.81
CA ALA A 76 -1.31 19.32 -34.19
C ALA A 76 0.21 19.35 -34.45
N LEU A 77 0.96 20.11 -33.65
CA LEU A 77 2.42 20.21 -33.69
C LEU A 77 3.12 19.34 -32.64
N GLU A 78 2.41 18.37 -32.05
CA GLU A 78 2.93 17.44 -31.03
C GLU A 78 3.47 18.12 -29.75
N ARG A 79 3.09 19.37 -29.49
CA ARG A 79 3.46 20.16 -28.29
C ARG A 79 2.39 20.02 -27.22
N PHE A 80 2.10 18.78 -26.82
CA PHE A 80 0.93 18.45 -25.99
C PHE A 80 0.99 19.09 -24.60
N GLU A 81 2.16 19.09 -23.94
CA GLU A 81 2.36 19.63 -22.59
C GLU A 81 1.99 21.12 -22.49
N GLU A 82 2.34 21.92 -23.49
CA GLU A 82 2.01 23.34 -23.53
C GLU A 82 0.49 23.59 -23.66
N CYS A 83 -0.26 22.70 -24.31
CA CYS A 83 -1.72 22.81 -24.27
C CYS A 83 -2.25 22.45 -22.88
N LEU A 84 -1.68 21.45 -22.19
CA LEU A 84 -2.12 21.09 -20.84
C LEU A 84 -1.89 22.24 -19.84
N GLU A 85 -0.75 22.93 -19.92
CA GLU A 85 -0.49 24.15 -19.15
C GLU A 85 -1.54 25.24 -19.44
N LEU A 86 -1.85 25.46 -20.72
CA LEU A 86 -2.87 26.42 -21.13
C LEU A 86 -4.25 26.08 -20.54
N VAL A 87 -4.61 24.79 -20.52
CA VAL A 87 -5.88 24.32 -19.92
C VAL A 87 -5.88 24.54 -18.40
N LEU A 88 -4.79 24.21 -17.70
CA LEU A 88 -4.66 24.41 -16.24
C LEU A 88 -4.75 25.90 -15.84
N GLN A 89 -4.21 26.79 -16.67
CA GLN A 89 -4.24 28.22 -16.42
C GLN A 89 -5.63 28.84 -16.62
N LEU A 90 -6.37 28.41 -17.64
CA LEU A 90 -7.58 29.09 -18.07
C LEU A 90 -8.86 28.52 -17.46
N VAL A 91 -8.91 27.21 -17.27
CA VAL A 91 -10.12 26.54 -16.77
C VAL A 91 -10.32 26.82 -15.28
N GLY A 92 -11.54 27.22 -14.91
CA GLY A 92 -11.91 27.48 -13.51
C GLY A 92 -11.62 28.90 -13.00
N THR A 93 -11.26 29.84 -13.88
CA THR A 93 -11.03 31.27 -13.55
C THR A 93 -12.31 32.11 -13.39
N GLY A 94 -13.49 31.48 -13.48
CA GLY A 94 -14.76 32.05 -12.99
C GLY A 94 -15.63 32.81 -14.00
N ASN A 95 -15.33 32.83 -15.30
CA ASN A 95 -16.15 33.55 -16.29
C ASN A 95 -16.50 32.68 -17.52
N ASP A 96 -17.80 32.60 -17.81
CA ASP A 96 -18.50 32.22 -19.06
C ASP A 96 -18.11 30.88 -19.76
N PRO A 97 -19.04 29.91 -19.96
CA PRO A 97 -18.73 28.54 -20.39
C PRO A 97 -18.55 28.36 -21.92
N THR A 98 -17.98 29.33 -22.63
CA THR A 98 -17.95 29.28 -24.11
C THR A 98 -16.93 28.30 -24.68
N TRP A 99 -15.81 28.06 -24.00
CA TRP A 99 -14.87 27.00 -24.36
C TRP A 99 -14.95 25.83 -23.37
N ILE A 100 -15.38 24.69 -23.89
CA ILE A 100 -15.40 23.41 -23.18
C ILE A 100 -14.31 22.52 -23.80
N PRO A 101 -13.14 22.35 -23.14
CA PRO A 101 -12.13 21.41 -23.59
C PRO A 101 -12.70 19.97 -23.58
N SER A 102 -12.24 19.14 -24.52
CA SER A 102 -12.73 17.76 -24.60
C SER A 102 -12.46 16.97 -23.30
N ARG A 103 -13.29 15.97 -23.01
CA ARG A 103 -13.11 15.05 -21.86
C ARG A 103 -11.69 14.50 -21.73
N THR A 104 -11.08 14.11 -22.86
CA THR A 104 -9.74 13.52 -22.90
C THR A 104 -8.70 14.55 -22.52
N LEU A 105 -8.82 15.76 -23.05
CA LEU A 105 -7.91 16.86 -22.76
C LEU A 105 -7.98 17.28 -21.29
N LEU A 106 -9.18 17.38 -20.71
CA LEU A 106 -9.33 17.67 -19.28
C LEU A 106 -8.72 16.57 -18.39
N LYS A 107 -8.91 15.27 -18.72
CA LYS A 107 -8.30 14.16 -17.97
C LYS A 107 -6.77 14.23 -18.02
N HIS A 108 -6.19 14.54 -19.18
CA HIS A 108 -4.75 14.73 -19.32
C HIS A 108 -4.25 15.96 -18.57
N ALA A 109 -5.00 17.07 -18.59
CA ALA A 109 -4.62 18.29 -17.88
C ALA A 109 -4.63 18.07 -16.36
N ILE A 110 -5.64 17.37 -15.83
CA ILE A 110 -5.66 16.98 -14.41
C ILE A 110 -4.43 16.14 -14.08
N ARG A 111 -4.16 15.09 -14.87
CA ARG A 111 -3.00 14.22 -14.67
C ARG A 111 -1.67 14.99 -14.70
N PHE A 112 -1.48 15.81 -15.72
CA PHE A 112 -0.28 16.62 -15.89
C PHE A 112 -0.12 17.61 -14.73
N GLY A 113 -1.19 18.28 -14.31
CA GLY A 113 -1.17 19.17 -13.15
C GLY A 113 -0.77 18.45 -11.87
N THR A 114 -1.28 17.24 -11.62
CA THR A 114 -0.85 16.40 -10.49
C THR A 114 0.62 15.99 -10.61
N GLU A 115 1.08 15.56 -11.79
CA GLU A 115 2.47 15.16 -12.02
C GLU A 115 3.45 16.34 -11.86
N GLN A 116 3.02 17.57 -12.14
CA GLN A 116 3.81 18.80 -12.03
C GLN A 116 3.66 19.53 -10.68
N ARG A 117 3.01 18.93 -9.68
CA ARG A 117 2.73 19.56 -8.37
C ARG A 117 1.97 20.88 -8.47
N GLN A 118 0.96 20.91 -9.35
CA GLN A 118 0.00 22.00 -9.51
C GLN A 118 -1.39 21.53 -9.08
N GLU A 119 -1.50 20.98 -7.87
CA GLU A 119 -2.69 20.29 -7.36
C GLU A 119 -3.91 21.21 -7.30
N GLU A 120 -3.73 22.47 -6.91
CA GLU A 120 -4.83 23.44 -6.89
C GLU A 120 -5.39 23.72 -8.29
N ALA A 121 -4.50 23.82 -9.30
CA ALA A 121 -4.92 24.02 -10.69
C ALA A 121 -5.63 22.77 -11.22
N ALA A 122 -5.07 21.59 -10.97
CA ALA A 122 -5.70 20.32 -11.32
C ALA A 122 -7.08 20.16 -10.66
N ALA A 123 -7.22 20.52 -9.37
CA ALA A 123 -8.48 20.50 -8.65
C ALA A 123 -9.51 21.48 -9.23
N ARG A 124 -9.10 22.68 -9.69
CA ARG A 124 -9.99 23.61 -10.41
C ARG A 124 -10.48 23.03 -11.73
N VAL A 125 -9.57 22.44 -12.52
CA VAL A 125 -9.93 21.74 -13.77
C VAL A 125 -10.90 20.59 -13.50
N ALA A 126 -10.67 19.83 -12.43
CA ALA A 126 -11.54 18.74 -12.00
C ALA A 126 -12.95 19.24 -11.64
N ARG A 127 -13.08 20.33 -10.86
CA ARG A 127 -14.39 20.94 -10.54
C ARG A 127 -15.11 21.44 -11.78
N PHE A 128 -14.40 22.12 -12.67
CA PHE A 128 -14.96 22.59 -13.94
C PHE A 128 -15.47 21.40 -14.77
N GLY A 129 -14.63 20.39 -14.98
CA GLY A 129 -15.00 19.25 -15.80
C GLY A 129 -16.17 18.45 -15.22
N ARG A 130 -16.33 18.39 -13.89
CA ARG A 130 -17.52 17.81 -13.24
C ARG A 130 -18.80 18.52 -13.69
N GLY A 131 -18.79 19.85 -13.73
CA GLY A 131 -19.95 20.64 -14.14
C GLY A 131 -20.33 20.43 -15.61
N VAL A 132 -19.36 20.06 -16.46
CA VAL A 132 -19.57 19.94 -17.91
C VAL A 132 -19.78 18.49 -18.37
N TYR A 133 -19.16 17.53 -17.68
CA TYR A 133 -19.25 16.10 -17.98
C TYR A 133 -19.72 15.29 -16.75
N PRO A 134 -20.92 15.59 -16.21
CA PRO A 134 -21.41 14.95 -14.98
C PRO A 134 -21.62 13.44 -15.11
N ASP A 135 -21.78 12.93 -16.33
CA ASP A 135 -22.13 11.52 -16.59
C ASP A 135 -20.92 10.66 -16.99
N ASP A 136 -19.71 11.24 -17.11
CA ASP A 136 -18.49 10.46 -17.41
C ASP A 136 -17.89 9.92 -16.12
N LEU A 137 -18.23 8.69 -15.75
CA LEU A 137 -17.75 8.04 -14.52
C LEU A 137 -16.23 8.06 -14.39
N SER A 138 -15.50 7.77 -15.47
CA SER A 138 -14.03 7.78 -15.44
C SER A 138 -13.47 9.20 -15.28
N PHE A 139 -14.24 10.23 -15.63
CA PHE A 139 -13.90 11.62 -15.28
C PHE A 139 -14.19 11.88 -13.79
N VAL A 140 -15.36 11.51 -13.30
CA VAL A 140 -15.74 11.69 -11.88
C VAL A 140 -14.76 11.00 -10.94
N GLU A 141 -14.32 9.79 -11.29
CA GLU A 141 -13.33 9.04 -10.52
C GLU A 141 -12.00 9.82 -10.42
N ARG A 142 -11.55 10.43 -11.54
CA ARG A 142 -10.38 11.30 -11.56
C ARG A 142 -10.56 12.58 -10.74
N VAL A 143 -11.78 13.14 -10.71
CA VAL A 143 -12.12 14.28 -9.86
C VAL A 143 -11.96 13.93 -8.39
N PHE A 144 -12.44 12.75 -7.97
CA PHE A 144 -12.26 12.28 -6.61
C PHE A 144 -10.78 12.07 -6.28
N GLU A 145 -10.03 11.32 -7.09
CA GLU A 145 -8.59 11.09 -6.88
C GLU A 145 -7.82 12.40 -6.66
N THR A 146 -8.11 13.42 -7.47
CA THR A 146 -7.38 14.70 -7.45
C THR A 146 -7.80 15.57 -6.26
N ARG A 147 -9.12 15.69 -6.01
CA ARG A 147 -9.63 16.61 -4.99
C ARG A 147 -9.50 16.05 -3.59
N ILE A 148 -9.67 14.74 -3.40
CA ILE A 148 -9.57 14.12 -2.07
C ILE A 148 -8.19 14.35 -1.46
N ALA A 149 -7.13 14.25 -2.27
CA ALA A 149 -5.76 14.49 -1.83
C ALA A 149 -5.52 15.93 -1.32
N LEU A 150 -6.23 16.91 -1.89
CA LEU A 150 -6.04 18.34 -1.57
C LEU A 150 -7.03 18.86 -0.52
N GLU A 151 -8.30 18.50 -0.65
CA GLU A 151 -9.43 19.11 0.06
C GLU A 151 -9.95 18.22 1.19
N GLY A 152 -9.49 16.97 1.27
CA GLY A 152 -9.91 15.96 2.25
C GLY A 152 -11.13 15.15 1.79
N GLU A 153 -11.10 13.85 2.08
CA GLU A 153 -12.07 12.88 1.57
C GLU A 153 -13.52 13.23 1.93
N THR A 154 -13.83 13.39 3.22
CA THR A 154 -15.19 13.64 3.69
C THR A 154 -15.80 14.91 3.08
N ALA A 155 -15.01 15.97 2.93
CA ALA A 155 -15.48 17.24 2.38
C ALA A 155 -15.88 17.10 0.91
N VAL A 156 -15.01 16.46 0.10
CA VAL A 156 -15.25 16.24 -1.33
C VAL A 156 -16.45 15.33 -1.56
N LEU A 157 -16.55 14.22 -0.80
CA LEU A 157 -17.67 13.27 -0.95
C LEU A 157 -19.00 13.92 -0.56
N THR A 158 -19.03 14.72 0.51
CA THR A 158 -20.26 15.41 0.97
C THR A 158 -20.70 16.50 -0.02
N GLU A 159 -19.76 17.28 -0.55
CA GLU A 159 -20.08 18.25 -1.62
C GLU A 159 -20.59 17.53 -2.87
N TYR A 160 -20.02 16.36 -3.18
CA TYR A 160 -20.48 15.57 -4.32
C TYR A 160 -21.91 15.05 -4.10
N GLU A 161 -22.19 14.49 -2.92
CA GLU A 161 -23.52 14.04 -2.49
C GLU A 161 -24.57 15.14 -2.62
N ALA A 162 -24.27 16.36 -2.13
CA ALA A 162 -25.18 17.49 -2.16
C ALA A 162 -25.57 17.95 -3.58
N GLY A 163 -24.75 17.62 -4.59
CA GLY A 163 -25.01 17.94 -6.00
C GLY A 163 -25.74 16.85 -6.78
N LEU A 164 -26.08 15.71 -6.18
CA LEU A 164 -26.73 14.61 -6.89
C LEU A 164 -28.24 14.87 -7.08
N GLY A 165 -28.67 14.90 -8.35
CA GLY A 165 -30.08 14.92 -8.72
C GLY A 165 -30.82 13.59 -8.46
N PRO A 166 -32.12 13.53 -8.76
CA PRO A 166 -32.94 12.31 -8.61
C PRO A 166 -33.00 11.40 -9.86
N ASP A 167 -32.31 11.73 -10.96
CA ASP A 167 -32.44 11.06 -12.26
C ASP A 167 -31.56 9.80 -12.45
N ALA A 168 -31.66 9.11 -13.60
CA ALA A 168 -30.91 7.88 -13.87
C ALA A 168 -29.39 8.11 -13.99
N ALA A 169 -28.95 9.26 -14.51
CA ALA A 169 -27.54 9.67 -14.49
C ALA A 169 -27.01 9.80 -13.05
N SER A 170 -27.86 10.22 -12.11
CA SER A 170 -27.54 10.18 -10.69
C SER A 170 -27.26 8.77 -10.17
N LEU A 171 -27.83 7.70 -10.74
CA LEU A 171 -27.66 6.34 -10.21
C LEU A 171 -26.24 5.82 -10.38
N GLN A 172 -25.62 6.01 -11.55
CA GLN A 172 -24.23 5.62 -11.76
C GLN A 172 -23.28 6.40 -10.84
N ASN A 173 -23.52 7.70 -10.72
CA ASN A 173 -22.77 8.58 -9.81
C ASN A 173 -23.00 8.22 -8.34
N ARG A 174 -24.19 7.75 -7.96
CA ARG A 174 -24.50 7.23 -6.61
C ARG A 174 -23.75 5.94 -6.33
N VAL A 175 -23.69 5.01 -7.27
CA VAL A 175 -22.91 3.76 -7.12
C VAL A 175 -21.43 4.09 -6.94
N LEU A 176 -20.88 4.99 -7.77
CA LEU A 176 -19.49 5.42 -7.63
C LEU A 176 -19.25 6.11 -6.28
N LEU A 177 -20.09 7.07 -5.90
CA LEU A 177 -19.99 7.76 -4.60
C LEU A 177 -20.10 6.77 -3.42
N ALA A 178 -20.97 5.78 -3.50
CA ALA A 178 -21.09 4.73 -2.49
C ALA A 178 -19.84 3.85 -2.42
N ALA A 179 -19.18 3.56 -3.54
CA ALA A 179 -17.89 2.87 -3.55
C ALA A 179 -16.80 3.67 -2.82
N TYR A 180 -16.77 5.00 -3.01
CA TYR A 180 -15.87 5.88 -2.26
C TYR A 180 -16.23 5.94 -0.77
N TYR A 181 -17.51 6.05 -0.41
CA TYR A 181 -17.92 5.97 1.00
C TYR A 181 -17.57 4.63 1.64
N ASN A 182 -17.75 3.52 0.93
CA ASN A 182 -17.34 2.19 1.40
C ASN A 182 -15.83 2.09 1.61
N ARG A 183 -15.04 2.68 0.70
CA ARG A 183 -13.57 2.77 0.82
C ARG A 183 -13.14 3.60 2.04
N ALA A 184 -13.90 4.66 2.32
CA ALA A 184 -13.72 5.55 3.46
C ALA A 184 -14.37 5.04 4.77
N ASN A 185 -14.86 3.79 4.80
CA ASN A 185 -15.58 3.18 5.93
C ASN A 185 -16.83 3.94 6.40
N HIS A 186 -17.42 4.79 5.55
CA HIS A 186 -18.65 5.53 5.80
C HIS A 186 -19.88 4.74 5.29
N TYR A 187 -20.08 3.53 5.81
CA TYR A 187 -21.06 2.57 5.29
C TYR A 187 -22.51 3.08 5.34
N GLU A 188 -22.91 3.84 6.36
CA GLU A 188 -24.24 4.46 6.43
C GLU A 188 -24.46 5.48 5.31
N ALA A 189 -23.41 6.26 4.97
CA ALA A 189 -23.48 7.20 3.86
C ALA A 189 -23.56 6.48 2.52
N ALA A 190 -22.83 5.35 2.36
CA ALA A 190 -22.93 4.51 1.18
C ALA A 190 -24.37 3.98 0.98
N LEU A 191 -25.01 3.45 2.03
CA LEU A 191 -26.40 2.99 1.96
C LEU A 191 -27.37 4.12 1.66
N ARG A 192 -27.19 5.28 2.30
CA ARG A 192 -28.04 6.46 2.08
C ARG A 192 -27.98 6.91 0.62
N VAL A 193 -26.79 7.00 0.03
CA VAL A 193 -26.59 7.46 -1.35
C VAL A 193 -27.13 6.48 -2.38
N LEU A 194 -26.91 5.17 -2.18
CA LEU A 194 -27.47 4.12 -3.04
C LEU A 194 -29.01 4.13 -3.01
N GLY A 195 -29.60 4.50 -1.87
CA GLY A 195 -31.04 4.53 -1.68
C GLY A 195 -31.66 3.13 -1.78
N ASN A 196 -32.95 3.07 -2.10
CA ASN A 196 -33.70 1.80 -2.25
C ASN A 196 -34.12 1.51 -3.70
N LEU A 197 -33.67 2.34 -4.65
CA LEU A 197 -34.00 2.17 -6.07
C LEU A 197 -33.07 1.11 -6.66
N TRP A 198 -33.63 -0.03 -7.02
CA TRP A 198 -32.91 -1.10 -7.70
C TRP A 198 -32.67 -0.74 -9.18
N PRO A 199 -31.44 -0.83 -9.69
CA PRO A 199 -31.19 -0.78 -11.13
C PRO A 199 -31.91 -1.92 -11.85
N ALA A 200 -32.16 -1.78 -13.14
CA ALA A 200 -32.68 -2.89 -13.93
C ALA A 200 -31.61 -3.98 -14.05
N PRO A 201 -31.95 -5.29 -13.98
CA PRO A 201 -30.95 -6.37 -14.00
C PRO A 201 -30.08 -6.42 -15.27
N GLN A 202 -30.56 -5.87 -16.40
CA GLN A 202 -29.79 -5.72 -17.63
C GLN A 202 -28.86 -4.49 -17.65
N ASP A 203 -28.94 -3.61 -16.65
CA ASP A 203 -28.08 -2.44 -16.54
C ASP A 203 -26.67 -2.85 -16.10
N PRO A 204 -25.60 -2.46 -16.81
CA PRO A 204 -24.22 -2.77 -16.43
C PRO A 204 -23.85 -2.38 -14.99
N ILE A 205 -24.52 -1.39 -14.38
CA ILE A 205 -24.25 -0.98 -12.99
C ILE A 205 -24.98 -1.81 -11.93
N PHE A 206 -25.89 -2.70 -12.32
CA PHE A 206 -26.71 -3.48 -11.40
C PHE A 206 -25.85 -4.26 -10.38
N LEU A 207 -24.88 -5.02 -10.87
CA LEU A 207 -24.00 -5.81 -10.01
C LEU A 207 -23.15 -4.92 -9.08
N PHE A 208 -22.63 -3.80 -9.59
CA PHE A 208 -21.87 -2.85 -8.78
C PHE A 208 -22.72 -2.20 -7.69
N TRP A 209 -23.99 -1.91 -7.96
CA TRP A 209 -24.93 -1.42 -6.95
C TRP A 209 -25.14 -2.45 -5.83
N VAL A 210 -25.38 -3.71 -6.20
CA VAL A 210 -25.58 -4.81 -5.23
C VAL A 210 -24.31 -5.01 -4.38
N GLN A 211 -23.14 -5.09 -5.01
CA GLN A 211 -21.85 -5.27 -4.33
C GLN A 211 -21.52 -4.12 -3.36
N ASN A 212 -21.86 -2.88 -3.71
CA ASN A 212 -21.65 -1.76 -2.80
C ASN A 212 -22.66 -1.74 -1.64
N ARG A 213 -23.91 -2.15 -1.89
CA ARG A 213 -24.93 -2.26 -0.86
C ARG A 213 -24.64 -3.37 0.12
N GLU A 214 -24.34 -4.57 -0.38
CA GLU A 214 -24.05 -5.75 0.45
C GLU A 214 -22.82 -5.48 1.32
N ARG A 215 -21.77 -4.85 0.79
CA ARG A 215 -20.56 -4.52 1.54
C ARG A 215 -20.90 -3.60 2.70
N ALA A 216 -21.67 -2.54 2.46
CA ALA A 216 -22.07 -1.62 3.51
C ALA A 216 -22.96 -2.29 4.57
N GLN A 217 -23.94 -3.10 4.16
CA GLN A 217 -24.81 -3.85 5.09
C GLN A 217 -24.03 -4.85 5.95
N ALA A 218 -23.13 -5.61 5.31
CA ALA A 218 -22.32 -6.62 5.97
C ALA A 218 -21.34 -5.99 6.97
N GLN A 219 -20.65 -4.91 6.60
CA GLN A 219 -19.73 -4.19 7.50
C GLN A 219 -20.45 -3.49 8.67
N LEU A 220 -21.73 -3.15 8.51
CA LEU A 220 -22.57 -2.65 9.60
C LEU A 220 -23.18 -3.78 10.46
N GLY A 221 -22.88 -5.05 10.17
CA GLY A 221 -23.44 -6.20 10.88
C GLY A 221 -24.95 -6.40 10.67
N ARG A 222 -25.53 -5.82 9.61
CA ARG A 222 -26.98 -5.84 9.35
C ARG A 222 -27.40 -7.09 8.56
N LEU A 223 -27.32 -8.25 9.22
CA LEU A 223 -27.63 -9.55 8.59
C LEU A 223 -29.02 -9.61 7.95
N GLU A 224 -30.05 -9.10 8.62
CA GLU A 224 -31.42 -9.13 8.09
C GLU A 224 -31.59 -8.25 6.86
N ASP A 225 -30.97 -7.07 6.84
CA ASP A 225 -30.97 -6.19 5.67
C ASP A 225 -30.23 -6.84 4.49
N LEU A 226 -29.13 -7.55 4.77
CA LEU A 226 -28.36 -8.31 3.78
C LEU A 226 -29.21 -9.45 3.20
N ARG A 227 -29.83 -10.28 4.06
CA ARG A 227 -30.75 -11.36 3.66
C ARG A 227 -31.89 -10.81 2.79
N ALA A 228 -32.47 -9.67 3.15
CA ALA A 228 -33.51 -9.02 2.36
C ALA A 228 -33.00 -8.56 0.99
N THR A 229 -31.79 -7.99 0.90
CA THR A 229 -31.15 -7.63 -0.38
C THR A 229 -31.00 -8.87 -1.28
N TYR A 230 -30.45 -9.97 -0.74
CA TYR A 230 -30.25 -11.20 -1.51
C TYR A 230 -31.56 -11.88 -1.90
N ALA A 231 -32.57 -11.90 -1.02
CA ALA A 231 -33.91 -12.38 -1.35
C ALA A 231 -34.50 -11.56 -2.51
N LYS A 232 -34.37 -10.23 -2.47
CA LYS A 232 -34.86 -9.37 -3.54
C LYS A 232 -34.10 -9.59 -4.86
N TRP A 233 -32.79 -9.80 -4.78
CA TRP A 233 -31.99 -10.13 -5.96
C TRP A 233 -32.48 -11.44 -6.61
N ARG A 234 -32.77 -12.49 -5.83
CA ARG A 234 -33.33 -13.75 -6.36
C ARG A 234 -34.70 -13.56 -7.03
N GLU A 235 -35.52 -12.62 -6.57
CA GLU A 235 -36.80 -12.29 -7.23
C GLU A 235 -36.60 -11.60 -8.58
N ILE A 236 -35.56 -10.77 -8.70
CA ILE A 236 -35.27 -9.97 -9.89
C ILE A 236 -34.52 -10.78 -10.95
N GLN A 237 -33.58 -11.63 -10.52
CA GLN A 237 -32.68 -12.41 -11.36
C GLN A 237 -32.75 -13.90 -10.99
N GLY A 238 -32.91 -14.77 -11.98
CA GLY A 238 -33.17 -16.19 -11.76
C GLY A 238 -31.94 -17.08 -11.49
N ASP A 239 -30.72 -16.54 -11.48
CA ASP A 239 -29.51 -17.34 -11.22
C ASP A 239 -29.30 -17.53 -9.71
N SER A 240 -30.02 -18.50 -9.15
CA SER A 240 -30.00 -18.73 -7.70
C SER A 240 -28.63 -19.16 -7.16
N VAL A 241 -27.80 -19.86 -7.94
CA VAL A 241 -26.52 -20.40 -7.46
C VAL A 241 -25.46 -19.31 -7.38
N ALA A 242 -25.37 -18.43 -8.39
CA ALA A 242 -24.47 -17.29 -8.32
C ALA A 242 -24.83 -16.35 -7.15
N ILE A 243 -26.12 -16.11 -6.93
CA ILE A 243 -26.61 -15.28 -5.83
C ILE A 243 -26.28 -15.93 -4.47
N ASP A 244 -26.45 -17.24 -4.33
CA ASP A 244 -26.05 -17.98 -3.12
C ASP A 244 -24.53 -17.94 -2.90
N ALA A 245 -23.73 -18.00 -3.96
CA ALA A 245 -22.28 -17.86 -3.90
C ALA A 245 -21.87 -16.48 -3.37
N PHE A 246 -22.43 -15.41 -3.94
CA PHE A 246 -22.21 -14.04 -3.46
C PHE A 246 -22.59 -13.89 -1.99
N TYR A 247 -23.76 -14.41 -1.58
CA TYR A 247 -24.22 -14.34 -0.20
C TYR A 247 -23.23 -15.01 0.76
N SER A 248 -22.83 -16.24 0.41
CA SER A 248 -21.89 -17.04 1.19
C SER A 248 -20.53 -16.36 1.31
N LEU A 249 -20.02 -15.80 0.20
CA LEU A 249 -18.76 -15.05 0.17
C LEU A 249 -18.85 -13.75 0.97
N SER A 250 -19.98 -13.03 0.91
CA SER A 250 -20.21 -11.78 1.63
C SER A 250 -20.20 -12.00 3.14
N LEU A 251 -20.96 -12.99 3.64
CA LEU A 251 -20.96 -13.36 5.06
C LEU A 251 -19.58 -13.79 5.53
N SER A 252 -18.96 -14.69 4.78
CA SER A 252 -17.66 -15.26 5.06
C SER A 252 -16.56 -14.19 5.10
N THR A 253 -16.57 -13.26 4.16
CA THR A 253 -15.59 -12.16 4.11
C THR A 253 -15.86 -11.15 5.22
N SER A 254 -17.09 -10.72 5.43
CA SER A 254 -17.39 -9.76 6.50
C SER A 254 -17.30 -10.32 7.93
N GLY A 255 -17.13 -11.65 8.10
CA GLY A 255 -17.18 -12.28 9.42
C GLY A 255 -18.59 -12.30 10.02
N LEU A 256 -19.63 -12.08 9.21
CA LEU A 256 -21.01 -12.06 9.66
C LEU A 256 -21.55 -13.48 9.77
N SER A 257 -21.86 -13.92 10.99
CA SER A 257 -22.40 -15.26 11.25
C SER A 257 -23.88 -15.33 10.93
N ASP A 258 -24.28 -16.35 10.17
CA ASP A 258 -25.69 -16.70 9.99
C ASP A 258 -26.12 -17.66 11.13
N PRO A 259 -27.20 -17.38 11.88
CA PRO A 259 -27.60 -18.20 13.01
C PRO A 259 -28.15 -19.58 12.61
N GLU A 260 -28.54 -19.76 11.36
CA GLU A 260 -29.12 -21.00 10.86
C GLU A 260 -28.07 -21.91 10.20
N ARG A 261 -26.99 -21.33 9.67
CA ARG A 261 -26.03 -22.05 8.82
C ARG A 261 -24.60 -21.57 8.99
N SER A 262 -23.63 -22.50 9.02
CA SER A 262 -22.21 -22.12 8.99
C SER A 262 -21.78 -21.63 7.60
N TRP A 263 -20.71 -20.83 7.53
CA TRP A 263 -20.13 -20.42 6.24
C TRP A 263 -19.65 -21.62 5.42
N ILE A 264 -19.13 -22.66 6.09
CA ILE A 264 -18.68 -23.88 5.43
C ILE A 264 -19.86 -24.57 4.76
N ASP A 265 -20.99 -24.74 5.46
CA ASP A 265 -22.17 -25.37 4.88
C ASP A 265 -22.71 -24.58 3.69
N LEU A 266 -22.75 -23.25 3.79
CA LEU A 266 -23.19 -22.37 2.72
C LEU A 266 -22.30 -22.48 1.47
N LEU A 267 -20.97 -22.44 1.65
CA LEU A 267 -20.01 -22.59 0.55
C LEU A 267 -20.04 -24.01 -0.05
N GLN A 268 -20.22 -25.04 0.77
CA GLN A 268 -20.33 -26.43 0.31
C GLN A 268 -21.61 -26.64 -0.52
N ASP A 269 -22.74 -26.05 -0.13
CA ASP A 269 -23.99 -26.10 -0.91
C ASP A 269 -23.88 -25.45 -2.28
N VAL A 270 -23.14 -24.34 -2.35
CA VAL A 270 -22.82 -23.68 -3.62
C VAL A 270 -21.99 -24.62 -4.50
N LEU A 271 -20.95 -25.26 -3.94
CA LEU A 271 -20.12 -26.22 -4.69
C LEU A 271 -20.82 -27.56 -4.99
N ALA A 272 -21.89 -27.91 -4.27
CA ALA A 272 -22.73 -29.06 -4.60
C ALA A 272 -23.49 -28.84 -5.92
N ARG A 273 -23.74 -27.59 -6.29
CA ARG A 273 -24.37 -27.16 -7.55
C ARG A 273 -23.39 -26.44 -8.48
N GLU A 274 -22.09 -26.77 -8.39
CA GLU A 274 -21.05 -26.03 -9.11
C GLU A 274 -21.18 -26.03 -10.63
N ASP A 275 -21.85 -27.03 -11.23
CA ASP A 275 -22.06 -27.08 -12.68
C ASP A 275 -23.03 -25.98 -13.17
N GLU A 276 -23.75 -25.33 -12.26
CA GLU A 276 -24.62 -24.18 -12.55
C GLU A 276 -23.88 -22.84 -12.45
N LEU A 277 -22.68 -22.80 -11.83
CA LEU A 277 -21.86 -21.59 -11.73
C LEU A 277 -21.09 -21.34 -13.03
N GLN A 278 -21.50 -20.32 -13.79
CA GLN A 278 -20.82 -19.96 -15.04
C GLN A 278 -19.61 -19.05 -14.83
N ASP A 279 -19.57 -18.28 -13.75
CA ASP A 279 -18.49 -17.34 -13.47
C ASP A 279 -17.30 -18.05 -12.80
N ALA A 280 -16.24 -18.26 -13.59
CA ALA A 280 -15.02 -18.91 -13.12
C ALA A 280 -14.29 -18.13 -12.00
N TYR A 281 -14.47 -16.81 -11.93
CA TYR A 281 -13.90 -16.00 -10.85
C TYR A 281 -14.63 -16.28 -9.53
N ILE A 282 -15.96 -16.20 -9.52
CA ILE A 282 -16.76 -16.53 -8.33
C ILE A 282 -16.50 -17.98 -7.89
N HIS A 283 -16.44 -18.91 -8.85
CA HIS A 283 -16.12 -20.31 -8.59
C HIS A 283 -14.76 -20.44 -7.89
N GLY A 284 -13.75 -19.70 -8.37
CA GLY A 284 -12.43 -19.54 -7.77
C GLY A 284 -12.45 -19.09 -6.31
N GLU A 285 -13.20 -18.02 -6.04
CA GLU A 285 -13.32 -17.43 -4.72
C GLU A 285 -14.02 -18.37 -3.73
N VAL A 286 -15.09 -19.06 -4.15
CA VAL A 286 -15.82 -20.02 -3.29
C VAL A 286 -14.90 -21.16 -2.85
N TYR A 287 -14.15 -21.77 -3.77
CA TYR A 287 -13.18 -22.81 -3.42
C TYR A 287 -12.11 -22.29 -2.48
N THR A 288 -11.49 -21.15 -2.82
CA THR A 288 -10.41 -20.56 -2.02
C THR A 288 -10.89 -20.31 -0.59
N ARG A 289 -12.07 -19.68 -0.45
CA ARG A 289 -12.63 -19.34 0.86
C ARG A 289 -13.05 -20.56 1.67
N LEU A 290 -13.64 -21.58 1.04
CA LEU A 290 -13.98 -22.83 1.70
C LEU A 290 -12.72 -23.54 2.23
N ILE A 291 -11.69 -23.67 1.39
CA ILE A 291 -10.42 -24.31 1.77
C ILE A 291 -9.78 -23.56 2.94
N MET A 292 -9.76 -22.21 2.91
CA MET A 292 -9.26 -21.41 4.03
C MET A 292 -10.02 -21.68 5.33
N HIS A 293 -11.35 -21.71 5.29
CA HIS A 293 -12.15 -22.01 6.50
C HIS A 293 -11.92 -23.41 7.03
N LEU A 294 -11.85 -24.41 6.15
CA LEU A 294 -11.49 -25.78 6.54
C LEU A 294 -10.10 -25.83 7.16
N MET A 295 -9.12 -25.08 6.64
CA MET A 295 -7.78 -24.98 7.24
C MET A 295 -7.81 -24.34 8.63
N VAL A 296 -8.59 -23.27 8.83
CA VAL A 296 -8.76 -22.60 10.13
C VAL A 296 -9.39 -23.56 11.14
N GLU A 297 -10.40 -24.34 10.74
CA GLU A 297 -11.00 -25.40 11.55
C GLU A 297 -10.13 -26.66 11.67
N ARG A 298 -8.92 -26.66 11.10
CA ARG A 298 -7.97 -27.79 11.09
C ARG A 298 -8.51 -29.06 10.40
N ARG A 299 -9.48 -28.91 9.51
CA ARG A 299 -10.04 -29.96 8.64
C ARG A 299 -9.22 -30.11 7.36
N TYR A 300 -7.90 -30.31 7.51
CA TYR A 300 -6.94 -30.24 6.40
C TYR A 300 -7.16 -31.31 5.31
N GLU A 301 -7.64 -32.50 5.68
CA GLU A 301 -7.91 -33.59 4.72
C GLU A 301 -9.09 -33.25 3.80
N GLU A 302 -10.13 -32.63 4.38
CA GLU A 302 -11.27 -32.13 3.63
C GLU A 302 -10.88 -30.94 2.76
N ALA A 303 -10.06 -30.02 3.31
CA ALA A 303 -9.47 -28.92 2.55
C ALA A 303 -8.68 -29.42 1.33
N LEU A 304 -7.86 -30.48 1.49
CA LEU A 304 -7.12 -31.13 0.41
C LEU A 304 -8.06 -31.76 -0.63
N THR A 305 -9.15 -32.37 -0.18
CA THR A 305 -10.17 -32.95 -1.08
C THR A 305 -10.81 -31.87 -1.96
N PHE A 306 -11.22 -30.74 -1.36
CA PHE A 306 -11.76 -29.61 -2.13
C PHE A 306 -10.69 -28.94 -3.01
N PHE A 307 -9.44 -28.87 -2.55
CA PHE A 307 -8.32 -28.39 -3.37
C PHE A 307 -8.14 -29.24 -4.62
N ASP A 308 -8.04 -30.57 -4.48
CA ASP A 308 -7.84 -31.48 -5.61
C ASP A 308 -9.03 -31.45 -6.59
N ARG A 309 -10.27 -31.32 -6.07
CA ARG A 309 -11.47 -31.13 -6.89
C ARG A 309 -11.40 -29.82 -7.69
N GLY A 310 -11.13 -28.70 -7.02
CA GLY A 310 -11.10 -27.37 -7.63
C GLY A 310 -9.93 -27.16 -8.58
N ALA A 311 -8.72 -27.65 -8.25
CA ALA A 311 -7.50 -27.47 -9.03
C ALA A 311 -7.59 -28.05 -10.45
N SER A 312 -8.49 -29.02 -10.67
CA SER A 312 -8.77 -29.56 -12.01
C SER A 312 -9.58 -28.61 -12.92
N LYS A 313 -10.23 -27.59 -12.34
CA LYS A 313 -11.18 -26.70 -13.01
C LYS A 313 -10.74 -25.24 -13.00
N ILE A 314 -10.15 -24.79 -11.90
CA ILE A 314 -9.82 -23.40 -11.61
C ILE A 314 -8.41 -23.28 -11.02
N ARG A 315 -7.81 -22.11 -11.13
CA ARG A 315 -6.58 -21.78 -10.41
C ARG A 315 -6.94 -21.31 -9.00
N ILE A 316 -6.73 -22.18 -8.01
CA ILE A 316 -6.83 -21.82 -6.59
C ILE A 316 -5.62 -20.93 -6.24
N ARG A 317 -5.89 -19.72 -5.74
CA ARG A 317 -4.84 -18.74 -5.41
C ARG A 317 -4.40 -18.92 -3.95
N SER A 318 -3.16 -18.51 -3.64
CA SER A 318 -2.61 -18.38 -2.28
C SER A 318 -2.44 -19.67 -1.46
N ILE A 319 -2.96 -20.81 -1.93
CA ILE A 319 -2.83 -22.12 -1.29
C ILE A 319 -2.27 -23.12 -2.30
N THR A 320 -1.32 -23.95 -1.90
CA THR A 320 -0.77 -25.05 -2.70
C THR A 320 -1.14 -26.38 -2.09
N ARG A 321 -1.27 -27.39 -2.96
CA ARG A 321 -1.49 -28.78 -2.55
C ARG A 321 -0.47 -29.23 -1.49
N GLY A 322 0.80 -28.91 -1.72
CA GLY A 322 1.89 -29.25 -0.81
C GLY A 322 1.79 -28.59 0.56
N GLN A 323 1.19 -27.39 0.69
CA GLN A 323 0.91 -26.80 2.00
C GLN A 323 -0.11 -27.63 2.78
N LEU A 324 -1.20 -28.05 2.14
CA LEU A 324 -2.24 -28.88 2.77
C LEU A 324 -1.70 -30.24 3.20
N GLU A 325 -0.93 -30.91 2.32
CA GLU A 325 -0.27 -32.18 2.66
C GLU A 325 0.67 -32.05 3.87
N ARG A 326 1.41 -30.93 3.97
CA ARG A 326 2.26 -30.66 5.13
C ARG A 326 1.45 -30.40 6.39
N ALA A 327 0.36 -29.65 6.32
CA ALA A 327 -0.52 -29.41 7.46
C ALA A 327 -1.15 -30.71 7.98
N ILE A 328 -1.53 -31.63 7.09
CA ILE A 328 -1.98 -32.99 7.45
C ILE A 328 -0.85 -33.78 8.12
N ALA A 329 0.35 -33.77 7.52
CA ALA A 329 1.50 -34.51 8.05
C ALA A 329 2.03 -33.94 9.38
N MET A 330 1.76 -32.67 9.67
CA MET A 330 2.26 -31.92 10.81
C MET A 330 1.17 -31.02 11.44
N PRO A 331 0.19 -31.60 12.16
CA PRO A 331 -0.84 -30.81 12.82
C PRO A 331 -0.24 -29.90 13.90
N GLU A 332 -0.54 -28.60 13.85
CA GLU A 332 0.01 -27.57 14.76
C GLU A 332 -0.33 -27.79 16.24
N SER A 333 -1.34 -28.60 16.56
CA SER A 333 -1.78 -28.88 17.93
C SER A 333 -0.76 -29.62 18.78
N ASP A 334 0.31 -30.14 18.17
CA ASP A 334 1.25 -31.02 18.86
C ASP A 334 2.67 -30.42 18.91
N ALA A 335 2.81 -29.25 19.54
CA ALA A 335 4.11 -28.62 19.79
C ALA A 335 5.10 -29.56 20.50
N GLY A 336 4.59 -30.51 21.29
CA GLY A 336 5.37 -31.59 21.89
C GLY A 336 5.86 -32.62 20.87
N GLU A 337 5.04 -32.97 19.88
CA GLU A 337 5.43 -33.86 18.77
C GLU A 337 6.39 -33.16 17.79
N TRP A 338 6.21 -31.87 17.52
CA TRP A 338 7.12 -31.08 16.71
C TRP A 338 8.53 -31.07 17.32
N ARG A 339 8.66 -30.81 18.63
CA ARG A 339 9.96 -30.89 19.32
C ARG A 339 10.59 -32.27 19.18
N LYS A 340 9.82 -33.35 19.35
CA LYS A 340 10.30 -34.73 19.19
C LYS A 340 10.73 -35.04 17.75
N ARG A 341 10.05 -34.50 16.75
CA ARG A 341 10.36 -34.70 15.32
C ARG A 341 11.53 -33.83 14.86
N ARG A 342 11.72 -32.63 15.43
CA ARG A 342 12.85 -31.74 15.13
C ARG A 342 14.20 -32.43 15.41
N ASP A 343 14.26 -33.23 16.47
CA ASP A 343 15.47 -33.98 16.83
C ASP A 343 15.70 -35.21 15.93
N ARG A 344 14.71 -35.62 15.13
CA ARG A 344 14.87 -36.65 14.11
C ARG A 344 15.43 -36.02 12.85
N LEU A 345 16.53 -36.61 12.37
CA LEU A 345 17.24 -36.07 11.22
C LEU A 345 16.91 -36.84 9.94
N GLY A 346 16.37 -36.14 8.94
CA GLY A 346 16.25 -36.58 7.56
C GLY A 346 17.59 -36.44 6.80
N THR A 347 17.69 -37.13 5.66
CA THR A 347 18.90 -37.12 4.81
C THR A 347 18.68 -36.25 3.58
N ILE A 348 19.62 -35.35 3.30
CA ILE A 348 19.65 -34.51 2.11
C ILE A 348 20.82 -34.98 1.24
N GLN A 349 20.53 -35.27 -0.03
CA GLN A 349 21.50 -35.66 -1.04
C GLN A 349 21.56 -34.54 -2.08
N PHE A 350 22.65 -33.78 -2.04
CA PHE A 350 22.87 -32.65 -2.93
C PHE A 350 23.93 -32.99 -3.98
N SER A 351 23.70 -32.57 -5.21
CA SER A 351 24.64 -32.72 -6.33
C SER A 351 24.60 -31.50 -7.24
N VAL A 352 25.73 -31.20 -7.87
CA VAL A 352 25.85 -30.14 -8.89
C VAL A 352 26.01 -30.80 -10.26
N SER A 353 25.22 -30.40 -11.26
CA SER A 353 25.23 -31.01 -12.60
C SER A 353 26.57 -30.87 -13.34
N ASP A 354 27.27 -29.74 -13.13
CA ASP A 354 28.58 -29.44 -13.71
C ASP A 354 29.53 -28.90 -12.62
N PRO A 355 30.11 -29.79 -11.78
CA PRO A 355 30.76 -29.39 -10.54
C PRO A 355 32.10 -28.68 -10.78
N VAL A 356 32.32 -27.57 -10.07
CA VAL A 356 33.64 -26.94 -9.99
C VAL A 356 34.20 -27.15 -8.58
N PRO A 357 35.45 -27.65 -8.43
CA PRO A 357 36.00 -27.99 -7.11
C PRO A 357 36.05 -26.85 -6.09
N SER A 358 35.99 -25.60 -6.56
CA SER A 358 36.00 -24.41 -5.69
C SER A 358 34.61 -23.90 -5.32
N ASP A 359 33.54 -24.52 -5.81
CA ASP A 359 32.19 -24.16 -5.43
C ASP A 359 31.93 -24.54 -3.96
N ARG A 360 31.13 -23.72 -3.27
CA ARG A 360 30.80 -23.86 -1.85
C ARG A 360 29.30 -23.85 -1.68
N LEU A 361 28.75 -24.85 -0.99
CA LEU A 361 27.33 -24.94 -0.69
C LEU A 361 27.04 -24.30 0.65
N TRP A 362 26.10 -23.36 0.69
CA TRP A 362 25.61 -22.72 1.90
C TRP A 362 24.16 -23.10 2.12
N VAL A 363 23.79 -23.47 3.35
CA VAL A 363 22.44 -23.93 3.70
C VAL A 363 21.94 -23.18 4.93
N SER A 364 20.66 -22.79 4.93
CA SER A 364 20.01 -22.13 6.05
C SER A 364 20.05 -22.98 7.33
N ASN A 365 20.14 -22.35 8.50
CA ASN A 365 20.24 -23.04 9.79
C ASN A 365 18.94 -22.97 10.65
N HIS A 366 17.76 -22.82 10.04
CA HIS A 366 16.51 -22.53 10.76
C HIS A 366 16.07 -23.61 11.77
N VAL A 367 16.57 -24.84 11.66
CA VAL A 367 16.20 -25.95 12.56
C VAL A 367 16.93 -25.87 13.90
N ALA A 368 18.19 -25.42 13.89
CA ALA A 368 19.07 -25.38 15.06
C ALA A 368 19.40 -23.96 15.54
N GLY A 369 19.18 -22.93 14.70
CA GLY A 369 19.45 -21.53 14.98
C GLY A 369 18.20 -20.65 15.00
N GLU A 370 18.38 -19.41 15.44
CA GLU A 370 17.36 -18.35 15.35
C GLU A 370 17.07 -17.99 13.88
N PRO A 371 15.91 -17.39 13.56
CA PRO A 371 15.53 -17.01 12.19
C PRO A 371 16.56 -16.14 11.45
N ASP A 372 17.29 -15.29 12.19
CA ASP A 372 18.36 -14.43 11.71
C ASP A 372 19.75 -15.11 11.75
N SER A 373 19.83 -16.44 11.87
CA SER A 373 21.11 -17.14 11.82
C SER A 373 21.72 -17.07 10.42
N GLU A 374 23.04 -16.87 10.37
CA GLU A 374 23.82 -16.95 9.14
C GLU A 374 23.74 -18.37 8.53
N PHE A 375 23.88 -18.43 7.21
CA PHE A 375 23.91 -19.70 6.48
C PHE A 375 25.18 -20.48 6.88
N GLN A 376 25.05 -21.80 6.94
CA GLN A 376 26.16 -22.71 7.24
C GLN A 376 26.71 -23.32 5.96
N GLU A 377 28.03 -23.33 5.86
CA GLU A 377 28.70 -24.04 4.78
C GLU A 377 28.59 -25.56 4.96
N VAL A 378 28.32 -26.24 3.85
CA VAL A 378 28.34 -27.69 3.71
C VAL A 378 29.42 -28.04 2.69
N ALA A 379 30.37 -28.88 3.08
CA ALA A 379 31.45 -29.29 2.20
C ALA A 379 30.92 -30.12 1.03
N LEU A 380 31.31 -29.74 -0.18
CA LEU A 380 31.13 -30.52 -1.40
C LEU A 380 32.38 -31.38 -1.63
N ASP A 381 32.20 -32.62 -2.09
CA ASP A 381 33.31 -33.45 -2.55
C ASP A 381 33.83 -32.99 -3.93
N ALA A 382 34.90 -33.63 -4.42
CA ALA A 382 35.50 -33.30 -5.72
C ALA A 382 34.56 -33.51 -6.91
N SER A 383 33.45 -34.25 -6.73
CA SER A 383 32.39 -34.44 -7.73
C SER A 383 31.20 -33.49 -7.53
N GLY A 384 31.33 -32.50 -6.65
CA GLY A 384 30.28 -31.54 -6.31
C GLY A 384 29.08 -32.17 -5.61
N ARG A 385 29.30 -33.22 -4.81
CA ARG A 385 28.25 -33.88 -4.05
C ARG A 385 28.40 -33.62 -2.56
N ALA A 386 27.28 -33.53 -1.87
CA ALA A 386 27.23 -33.51 -0.42
C ALA A 386 26.06 -34.38 0.06
N GLU A 387 26.30 -35.11 1.15
CA GLU A 387 25.24 -35.73 1.93
C GLU A 387 25.29 -35.16 3.34
N PHE A 388 24.17 -34.61 3.79
CA PHE A 388 24.07 -34.03 5.12
C PHE A 388 22.69 -34.29 5.72
N ARG A 389 22.60 -34.11 7.04
CA ARG A 389 21.38 -34.38 7.78
C ARG A 389 20.77 -33.10 8.34
N ARG A 390 19.45 -33.04 8.36
CA ARG A 390 18.67 -31.90 8.86
C ARG A 390 17.45 -32.40 9.64
N GLY A 391 17.03 -31.64 10.64
CA GLY A 391 15.77 -31.90 11.31
C GLY A 391 14.60 -31.37 10.50
N VAL A 392 13.38 -31.79 10.84
CA VAL A 392 12.18 -31.27 10.19
C VAL A 392 11.97 -29.81 10.61
N SER A 393 11.80 -28.93 9.63
CA SER A 393 11.51 -27.51 9.81
C SER A 393 10.05 -27.22 9.44
N PRO A 394 9.35 -26.31 10.14
CA PRO A 394 8.04 -25.81 9.73
C PRO A 394 8.14 -24.80 8.57
N TRP A 395 9.36 -24.43 8.15
CA TRP A 395 9.64 -23.59 6.98
C TRP A 395 10.52 -24.36 5.98
N PRO A 396 10.47 -24.03 4.68
CA PRO A 396 11.42 -24.59 3.74
C PRO A 396 12.84 -24.12 4.11
N GLU A 397 13.78 -25.07 4.15
CA GLU A 397 15.20 -24.74 4.22
C GLU A 397 15.67 -24.24 2.85
N ARG A 398 16.70 -23.40 2.87
CA ARG A 398 17.21 -22.73 1.67
C ARG A 398 18.67 -23.03 1.48
N TRP A 399 19.12 -23.00 0.23
CA TRP A 399 20.51 -23.23 -0.13
C TRP A 399 20.99 -22.24 -1.18
N VAL A 400 22.28 -21.91 -1.14
CA VAL A 400 22.96 -21.07 -2.10
C VAL A 400 24.29 -21.73 -2.46
N LEU A 401 24.50 -22.01 -3.74
CA LEU A 401 25.78 -22.43 -4.27
C LEU A 401 26.57 -21.20 -4.68
N LYS A 402 27.76 -21.01 -4.11
CA LYS A 402 28.66 -19.89 -4.42
C LYS A 402 29.92 -20.41 -5.11
N ASP A 403 30.50 -19.60 -6.00
CA ASP A 403 31.85 -19.88 -6.49
C ASP A 403 32.94 -19.43 -5.50
N ARG A 404 34.21 -19.57 -5.90
CA ARG A 404 35.37 -19.22 -5.07
C ARG A 404 35.41 -17.76 -4.64
N ASP A 405 34.83 -16.88 -5.46
CA ASP A 405 34.85 -15.44 -5.28
C ASP A 405 33.63 -14.98 -4.46
N GLY A 406 32.77 -15.93 -4.03
CA GLY A 406 31.58 -15.69 -3.24
C GLY A 406 30.32 -15.43 -4.06
N HIS A 407 30.41 -15.42 -5.40
CA HIS A 407 29.27 -15.11 -6.25
C HIS A 407 28.27 -16.26 -6.29
N PRO A 408 26.96 -16.00 -6.08
CA PRO A 408 25.93 -17.01 -6.26
C PRO A 408 25.94 -17.54 -7.70
N ARG A 409 25.88 -18.87 -7.81
CA ARG A 409 25.80 -19.64 -9.05
C ARG A 409 24.46 -20.34 -9.21
N ALA A 410 23.86 -20.75 -8.11
CA ALA A 410 22.54 -21.35 -8.07
C ALA A 410 21.96 -21.18 -6.66
N SER A 411 20.64 -21.19 -6.52
CA SER A 411 20.00 -21.25 -5.20
C SER A 411 18.60 -21.80 -5.26
N GLY A 412 18.13 -22.28 -4.12
CA GLY A 412 16.77 -22.79 -4.04
C GLY A 412 16.38 -23.17 -2.64
N ARG A 413 15.42 -24.09 -2.56
CA ARG A 413 14.81 -24.50 -1.31
C ARG A 413 14.39 -25.96 -1.31
N PHE A 414 14.28 -26.50 -0.10
CA PHE A 414 13.83 -27.86 0.13
C PHE A 414 13.11 -28.02 1.47
N TRP A 415 12.23 -29.00 1.54
CA TRP A 415 11.62 -29.48 2.77
C TRP A 415 12.29 -30.78 3.21
N THR A 416 12.81 -30.80 4.43
CA THR A 416 13.36 -32.01 5.03
C THR A 416 12.26 -33.06 5.25
N ARG A 417 12.52 -34.29 4.81
CA ARG A 417 11.65 -35.47 4.96
C ARG A 417 12.33 -36.54 5.81
N LEU A 418 11.56 -37.23 6.66
CA LEU A 418 12.06 -38.26 7.57
C LEU A 418 12.03 -39.68 6.98
N ASP A 419 11.15 -39.90 6.01
CA ASP A 419 10.82 -41.18 5.39
C ASP A 419 11.69 -41.49 4.17
N GLN A 420 12.18 -40.46 3.48
CA GLN A 420 12.97 -40.61 2.26
C GLN A 420 14.02 -39.51 2.12
N PRO A 421 15.17 -39.80 1.49
CA PRO A 421 16.15 -38.78 1.18
C PRO A 421 15.59 -37.71 0.24
N VAL A 422 15.86 -36.44 0.54
CA VAL A 422 15.57 -35.33 -0.37
C VAL A 422 16.73 -35.21 -1.35
N ARG A 423 16.45 -35.35 -2.64
CA ARG A 423 17.47 -35.25 -3.69
C ARG A 423 17.39 -33.89 -4.37
N ILE A 424 18.52 -33.21 -4.42
CA ILE A 424 18.68 -31.89 -5.03
C ILE A 424 19.78 -31.98 -6.08
N THR A 425 19.47 -31.54 -7.29
CA THR A 425 20.43 -31.39 -8.37
C THR A 425 20.44 -29.92 -8.77
N ALA A 426 21.53 -29.22 -8.46
CA ALA A 426 21.70 -27.81 -8.75
C ALA A 426 22.31 -27.61 -10.14
N GLU A 427 21.67 -26.76 -10.94
CA GLU A 427 22.15 -26.33 -12.24
C GLU A 427 22.86 -24.99 -12.11
N ARG A 428 24.12 -24.91 -12.50
CA ARG A 428 24.91 -23.68 -12.36
C ARG A 428 24.48 -22.67 -13.41
N GLY A 429 24.09 -21.49 -12.95
CA GLY A 429 23.92 -20.30 -13.75
C GLY A 429 25.21 -19.47 -13.90
N PRO A 430 25.11 -18.33 -14.62
CA PRO A 430 26.17 -17.33 -14.65
C PRO A 430 26.44 -16.80 -13.25
N ALA A 431 27.70 -16.45 -12.96
CA ALA A 431 28.04 -15.77 -11.72
C ALA A 431 27.30 -14.44 -11.64
N ARG A 432 26.64 -14.20 -10.51
CA ARG A 432 26.03 -12.91 -10.20
C ARG A 432 26.95 -12.17 -9.23
N PRO A 433 27.54 -11.03 -9.61
CA PRO A 433 28.34 -10.26 -8.67
C PRO A 433 27.50 -9.88 -7.46
N GLU A 434 28.06 -10.01 -6.26
CA GLU A 434 27.37 -9.53 -5.05
C GLU A 434 27.20 -8.02 -5.17
N ALA A 435 26.00 -7.53 -4.88
CA ALA A 435 25.79 -6.10 -4.79
C ALA A 435 26.46 -5.58 -3.51
N HIS A 436 27.14 -4.44 -3.60
CA HIS A 436 27.70 -3.77 -2.44
C HIS A 436 27.03 -2.42 -2.27
N PHE A 437 26.61 -2.12 -1.04
CA PHE A 437 26.14 -0.79 -0.70
C PHE A 437 27.36 0.10 -0.48
N GLU A 438 27.43 1.18 -1.25
CA GLU A 438 28.44 2.23 -1.08
C GLU A 438 27.82 3.39 -0.30
N PRO A 439 28.18 3.59 0.98
CA PRO A 439 27.68 4.72 1.75
C PRO A 439 28.15 6.02 1.09
N ARG A 440 27.20 6.81 0.57
CA ARG A 440 27.44 8.19 0.14
C ARG A 440 27.53 9.09 1.37
N SER A 441 28.22 10.23 1.21
CA SER A 441 28.21 11.29 2.22
C SER A 441 26.77 11.72 2.49
N ARG A 442 26.36 11.65 3.75
CA ARG A 442 25.12 12.24 4.24
C ARG A 442 25.32 13.74 4.47
N ALA A 443 24.22 14.48 4.65
CA ALA A 443 24.32 15.88 5.02
C ALA A 443 24.92 16.01 6.43
N PRO A 444 25.73 17.07 6.70
CA PRO A 444 26.37 17.23 7.99
C PRO A 444 25.35 17.28 9.13
N ALA A 445 25.73 16.73 10.28
CA ALA A 445 24.91 16.80 11.49
C ALA A 445 24.52 18.24 11.84
N ASP A 446 23.24 18.48 12.12
CA ASP A 446 22.71 19.80 12.51
C ASP A 446 22.58 19.95 14.03
N GLY A 447 22.84 18.87 14.79
CA GLY A 447 22.75 18.81 16.25
C GLY A 447 21.36 18.42 16.75
N ARG A 448 20.42 18.14 15.86
CA ARG A 448 19.06 17.71 16.17
C ARG A 448 18.87 16.28 15.72
N THR A 449 19.17 15.31 16.59
CA THR A 449 18.90 13.89 16.32
C THR A 449 17.44 13.66 15.96
N ARG A 450 17.19 13.16 14.74
CA ARG A 450 15.88 12.66 14.30
C ARG A 450 15.92 11.14 14.20
N VAL A 451 14.74 10.54 14.37
CA VAL A 451 14.56 9.09 14.32
C VAL A 451 13.52 8.75 13.26
N LEU A 452 13.93 7.94 12.29
CA LEU A 452 13.06 7.35 11.27
C LEU A 452 12.80 5.88 11.64
N GLY A 453 11.56 5.54 11.98
CA GLY A 453 11.10 4.17 12.13
C GLY A 453 10.37 3.68 10.88
N LEU A 454 10.92 2.68 10.21
CA LEU A 454 10.32 1.98 9.07
C LEU A 454 9.76 0.63 9.53
N VAL A 455 8.45 0.47 9.43
CA VAL A 455 7.74 -0.80 9.63
C VAL A 455 7.50 -1.45 8.28
N LEU A 456 8.30 -2.45 7.94
CA LEU A 456 8.11 -3.28 6.76
C LEU A 456 7.10 -4.37 7.13
N ASP A 457 5.85 -4.18 6.75
CA ASP A 457 4.75 -5.07 7.14
C ASP A 457 4.97 -6.50 6.62
N CYS A 458 4.87 -7.49 7.52
CA CYS A 458 5.08 -8.90 7.19
C CYS A 458 6.44 -9.24 6.54
N SER A 459 7.49 -8.54 6.95
CA SER A 459 8.85 -8.76 6.45
C SER A 459 9.53 -9.89 7.23
N ASP A 460 9.77 -11.02 6.56
CA ASP A 460 10.21 -12.26 7.20
C ASP A 460 11.75 -12.40 7.20
N TRP A 461 12.31 -12.71 8.37
CA TRP A 461 13.75 -12.92 8.56
C TRP A 461 14.34 -13.99 7.64
N ARG A 462 13.60 -15.04 7.30
CA ARG A 462 14.09 -16.18 6.52
C ARG A 462 14.18 -15.83 5.04
N ILE A 463 13.28 -14.99 4.54
CA ILE A 463 13.36 -14.40 3.20
C ILE A 463 14.54 -13.43 3.15
N THR A 464 14.64 -12.53 4.14
CA THR A 464 15.75 -11.58 4.26
C THR A 464 17.10 -12.29 4.31
N GLN A 465 17.25 -13.34 5.13
CA GLN A 465 18.52 -14.07 5.23
C GLN A 465 18.88 -14.83 3.97
N TYR A 466 17.90 -15.36 3.24
CA TYR A 466 18.17 -15.97 1.95
C TYR A 466 18.73 -14.98 0.93
N LEU A 467 18.12 -13.80 0.83
CA LEU A 467 18.57 -12.79 -0.11
C LEU A 467 19.89 -12.14 0.34
N ARG A 468 20.15 -12.02 1.65
CA ARG A 468 21.47 -11.65 2.19
C ARG A 468 22.53 -12.71 1.86
N ALA A 469 22.23 -13.99 2.02
CA ALA A 469 23.14 -15.08 1.64
C ALA A 469 23.46 -15.06 0.14
N ARG A 470 22.55 -14.54 -0.69
CA ARG A 470 22.78 -14.29 -2.12
C ARG A 470 23.48 -12.96 -2.44
N GLY A 471 23.74 -12.10 -1.46
CA GLY A 471 24.31 -10.77 -1.70
C GLY A 471 23.37 -9.82 -2.46
N GLU A 472 22.06 -9.99 -2.28
CA GLU A 472 21.01 -9.25 -3.02
C GLU A 472 20.30 -8.18 -2.19
N LEU A 473 20.61 -8.06 -0.89
CA LEU A 473 20.10 -6.99 -0.01
C LEU A 473 21.28 -6.19 0.58
N PRO A 474 22.03 -5.46 -0.26
CA PRO A 474 23.25 -4.78 0.16
C PRO A 474 23.02 -3.75 1.28
N PHE A 475 21.90 -3.03 1.29
CA PHE A 475 21.64 -2.03 2.32
C PHE A 475 21.19 -2.66 3.64
N THR A 476 20.32 -3.67 3.59
CA THR A 476 19.93 -4.45 4.78
C THR A 476 21.15 -5.13 5.42
N ASP A 477 22.06 -5.69 4.60
CA ASP A 477 23.32 -6.24 5.10
C ASP A 477 24.21 -5.16 5.75
N PHE A 478 24.28 -3.97 5.15
CA PHE A 478 24.95 -2.82 5.76
C PHE A 478 24.35 -2.44 7.12
N LEU A 479 23.01 -2.37 7.24
CA LEU A 479 22.32 -2.08 8.50
C LEU A 479 22.66 -3.12 9.57
N ILE A 480 22.56 -4.41 9.26
CA ILE A 480 22.81 -5.49 10.23
C ILE A 480 24.27 -5.52 10.69
N ARG A 481 25.23 -5.31 9.77
CA ARG A 481 26.66 -5.32 10.10
C ARG A 481 27.12 -4.10 10.88
N ASN A 482 26.44 -2.96 10.74
CA ASN A 482 26.85 -1.69 11.32
C ASN A 482 25.94 -1.19 12.45
N GLY A 483 24.82 -1.84 12.70
CA GLY A 483 23.83 -1.45 13.69
C GLY A 483 23.64 -2.47 14.81
N THR A 484 22.59 -2.28 15.60
CA THR A 484 22.08 -3.28 16.52
C THR A 484 20.94 -4.05 15.86
N SER A 485 20.96 -5.39 15.92
CA SER A 485 19.91 -6.24 15.35
C SER A 485 19.31 -7.23 16.36
N ALA A 486 18.08 -7.68 16.10
CA ALA A 486 17.40 -8.71 16.87
C ALA A 486 16.32 -9.44 16.06
N VAL A 487 15.87 -10.58 16.56
CA VAL A 487 14.58 -11.19 16.18
C VAL A 487 13.55 -10.71 17.19
N LEU A 488 12.61 -9.85 16.79
CA LEU A 488 11.51 -9.44 17.65
C LEU A 488 10.47 -10.56 17.73
N THR A 489 9.77 -10.62 18.87
CA THR A 489 8.53 -11.39 19.02
C THR A 489 7.33 -10.45 18.98
N SER A 490 6.37 -10.77 18.13
CA SER A 490 5.06 -10.15 18.06
C SER A 490 4.00 -11.22 18.31
N ASP A 491 3.32 -11.13 19.45
CA ASP A 491 2.34 -12.13 19.90
C ASP A 491 1.08 -11.45 20.49
N PRO A 492 -0.10 -11.62 19.86
CA PRO A 492 -0.33 -12.37 18.62
C PRO A 492 0.26 -11.65 17.38
N PRO A 493 0.64 -12.39 16.32
CA PRO A 493 1.31 -11.84 15.14
C PRO A 493 0.31 -11.20 14.16
N PHE A 494 -0.50 -10.26 14.63
CA PHE A 494 -1.47 -9.53 13.82
C PHE A 494 -1.09 -8.07 13.73
N THR A 495 -1.16 -7.50 12.53
CA THR A 495 -0.77 -6.10 12.29
C THR A 495 -1.49 -5.12 13.21
N ALA A 496 -2.81 -5.22 13.37
CA ALA A 496 -3.58 -4.30 14.22
C ALA A 496 -3.11 -4.33 15.69
N MET A 497 -2.80 -5.54 16.20
CA MET A 497 -2.30 -5.74 17.57
C MET A 497 -0.87 -5.21 17.74
N ALA A 498 -0.02 -5.43 16.73
CA ALA A 498 1.32 -4.90 16.69
C ALA A 498 1.33 -3.37 16.66
N MET A 499 0.52 -2.76 15.79
CA MET A 499 0.39 -1.30 15.69
C MET A 499 -0.18 -0.70 16.97
N GLU A 500 -1.20 -1.31 17.58
CA GLU A 500 -1.71 -0.84 18.87
C GLU A 500 -0.60 -0.85 19.93
N SER A 501 0.20 -1.93 19.98
CA SER A 501 1.31 -2.06 20.93
C SER A 501 2.41 -1.01 20.70
N LEU A 502 2.64 -0.60 19.45
CA LEU A 502 3.58 0.48 19.12
C LEU A 502 3.05 1.87 19.51
N ILE A 503 1.75 2.09 19.43
CA ILE A 503 1.14 3.41 19.67
C ILE A 503 0.81 3.60 21.14
N TYR A 504 0.32 2.55 21.80
CA TYR A 504 -0.21 2.58 23.17
C TYR A 504 0.53 1.60 24.11
N PRO A 505 1.79 1.88 24.48
CA PRO A 505 2.64 0.96 25.24
C PRO A 505 2.08 0.53 26.60
N THR A 506 1.17 1.32 27.19
CA THR A 506 0.62 1.06 28.54
C THR A 506 -0.79 0.46 28.55
N ARG A 507 -1.47 0.31 27.39
CA ARG A 507 -2.82 -0.26 27.34
C ARG A 507 -2.86 -1.77 27.61
N GLY A 508 -1.78 -2.49 27.30
CA GLY A 508 -1.69 -3.94 27.46
C GLY A 508 -1.51 -4.46 28.90
N GLU A 509 -1.23 -3.60 29.88
CA GLU A 509 -0.92 -4.02 31.26
C GLU A 509 -2.15 -4.13 32.18
N GLN A 510 -3.31 -3.57 31.81
CA GLN A 510 -4.53 -3.70 32.59
C GLN A 510 -5.38 -4.89 32.11
N LEU A 511 -5.29 -6.02 32.84
CA LEU A 511 -6.20 -7.16 32.78
C LEU A 511 -7.63 -6.77 33.25
N SER A 512 -8.29 -5.85 32.53
CA SER A 512 -9.72 -5.62 32.68
C SER A 512 -10.46 -6.45 31.63
N PHE A 513 -11.66 -6.94 31.97
CA PHE A 513 -12.53 -7.65 31.03
C PHE A 513 -12.78 -6.82 29.75
N LEU A 514 -12.88 -5.49 29.88
CA LEU A 514 -13.01 -4.56 28.76
C LEU A 514 -11.76 -4.51 27.87
N GLY A 515 -10.57 -4.55 28.47
CA GLY A 515 -9.30 -4.64 27.73
C GLY A 515 -9.16 -5.96 26.96
N LEU A 516 -9.65 -7.07 27.52
CA LEU A 516 -9.70 -8.37 26.85
C LEU A 516 -10.64 -8.35 25.62
N VAL A 517 -11.84 -7.78 25.77
CA VAL A 517 -12.82 -7.67 24.68
C VAL A 517 -12.33 -6.72 23.58
N HIS A 518 -11.73 -5.59 23.95
CA HIS A 518 -11.11 -4.67 22.99
C HIS A 518 -9.97 -5.33 22.20
N ARG A 519 -9.12 -6.12 22.88
CA ARG A 519 -8.04 -6.90 22.27
C ARG A 519 -8.56 -7.93 21.27
N MET A 520 -9.61 -8.69 21.63
CA MET A 520 -10.29 -9.58 20.69
C MET A 520 -10.84 -8.81 19.49
N GLY A 521 -11.34 -7.59 19.71
CA GLY A 521 -11.79 -6.70 18.65
C GLY A 521 -10.70 -6.24 17.69
N LEU A 522 -9.49 -6.01 18.19
CA LEU A 522 -8.33 -5.66 17.36
C LEU A 522 -7.73 -6.87 16.65
N GLU A 523 -7.73 -8.04 17.27
CA GLU A 523 -7.41 -9.30 16.60
C GLU A 523 -8.37 -9.55 15.43
N ILE A 524 -9.67 -9.24 15.60
CA ILE A 524 -10.67 -9.30 14.54
C ILE A 524 -10.43 -8.19 13.49
N ALA A 525 -10.11 -6.95 13.90
CA ALA A 525 -9.83 -5.83 12.99
C ALA A 525 -8.57 -6.01 12.14
N GLY A 526 -7.65 -6.87 12.58
CA GLY A 526 -6.43 -7.24 11.85
C GLY A 526 -6.68 -8.24 10.72
N LEU A 527 -7.87 -8.85 10.63
CA LEU A 527 -8.24 -9.69 9.51
C LEU A 527 -8.52 -8.79 8.30
N ALA A 528 -7.95 -9.11 7.13
CA ALA A 528 -8.13 -8.36 5.87
C ALA A 528 -9.60 -8.12 5.44
N SER A 529 -10.54 -8.74 6.15
CA SER A 529 -11.95 -8.82 5.84
C SER A 529 -12.85 -8.06 6.85
N VAL A 530 -12.29 -7.66 8.01
CA VAL A 530 -12.94 -6.84 9.03
C VAL A 530 -12.08 -5.61 9.27
N SER A 531 -12.35 -4.52 8.54
CA SER A 531 -11.49 -3.32 8.54
C SER A 531 -11.68 -2.41 9.77
N THR A 532 -12.53 -2.80 10.72
CA THR A 532 -12.85 -1.99 11.91
C THR A 532 -12.92 -2.88 13.15
N ASN A 533 -12.47 -2.35 14.29
CA ASN A 533 -12.65 -3.02 15.57
C ASN A 533 -14.15 -3.03 15.93
N PRO A 534 -14.83 -4.19 15.98
CA PRO A 534 -16.26 -4.25 16.30
C PRO A 534 -16.58 -3.77 17.73
N PHE A 535 -15.55 -3.58 18.57
CA PHE A 535 -15.66 -3.10 19.94
C PHE A 535 -15.01 -1.73 20.15
N ASP A 536 -14.81 -0.95 19.09
CA ASP A 536 -14.15 0.35 19.19
C ASP A 536 -14.89 1.33 20.12
N PHE A 537 -16.21 1.19 20.27
CA PHE A 537 -17.01 1.95 21.26
C PHE A 537 -16.53 1.76 22.71
N LEU A 538 -15.82 0.67 23.02
CA LEU A 538 -15.24 0.42 24.34
C LEU A 538 -13.98 1.24 24.58
N SER A 539 -13.32 1.78 23.53
CA SER A 539 -12.14 2.63 23.66
C SER A 539 -12.42 3.88 24.50
N ALA A 540 -13.63 4.42 24.42
CA ALA A 540 -14.11 5.55 25.24
C ALA A 540 -14.19 5.24 26.75
N ALA A 541 -14.24 3.95 27.12
CA ALA A 541 -14.25 3.50 28.51
C ALA A 541 -12.87 3.06 29.02
N LEU A 542 -11.86 2.98 28.14
CA LEU A 542 -10.48 2.70 28.52
C LEU A 542 -9.81 3.99 29.02
N PRO A 543 -8.99 3.95 30.08
CA PRO A 543 -8.28 5.12 30.57
C PRO A 543 -7.39 5.70 29.45
N MET A 544 -7.66 6.96 29.05
CA MET A 544 -6.85 7.70 28.10
C MET A 544 -5.51 8.06 28.74
N ARG A 545 -4.50 7.23 28.51
CA ARG A 545 -3.09 7.63 28.68
C ARG A 545 -2.59 8.23 27.37
N PRO A 546 -1.66 9.20 27.43
CA PRO A 546 -1.02 9.73 26.24
C PRO A 546 -0.38 8.60 25.42
N ASN A 547 -0.55 8.62 24.10
CA ASN A 547 0.12 7.67 23.21
C ASN A 547 1.59 8.07 22.98
N LEU A 548 2.33 7.26 22.20
CA LEU A 548 3.72 7.51 21.83
C LEU A 548 3.94 8.93 21.28
N PHE A 549 3.12 9.35 20.31
CA PHE A 549 3.26 10.62 19.61
C PHE A 549 2.91 11.80 20.51
N GLU A 550 1.85 11.69 21.32
CA GLU A 550 1.48 12.71 22.30
C GLU A 550 2.55 12.89 23.37
N THR A 551 3.17 11.80 23.82
CA THR A 551 4.22 11.84 24.84
C THR A 551 5.49 12.52 24.32
N ILE A 552 5.92 12.17 23.10
CA ILE A 552 7.10 12.81 22.48
C ILE A 552 6.78 14.26 22.11
N GLY A 553 5.63 14.51 21.49
CA GLY A 553 5.20 15.83 21.03
C GLY A 553 4.83 16.80 22.15
N ALA A 554 4.64 16.33 23.39
CA ALA A 554 4.41 17.21 24.55
C ALA A 554 5.62 18.09 24.88
N GLY A 555 6.83 17.63 24.52
CA GLY A 555 8.08 18.37 24.68
C GLY A 555 8.37 19.32 23.51
N ASP A 556 9.64 19.55 23.24
CA ASP A 556 10.15 20.36 22.12
C ASP A 556 10.21 19.60 20.79
N ARG A 557 9.85 18.31 20.78
CA ARG A 557 9.92 17.42 19.63
C ARG A 557 8.65 17.42 18.80
N VAL A 558 8.78 17.06 17.53
CA VAL A 558 7.67 16.83 16.59
C VAL A 558 7.65 15.35 16.21
N ALA A 559 6.54 14.68 16.47
CA ALA A 559 6.34 13.28 16.15
C ALA A 559 5.20 13.10 15.14
N VAL A 560 5.41 12.24 14.15
CA VAL A 560 4.48 12.02 13.02
C VAL A 560 4.15 10.54 12.90
N ASN A 561 2.84 10.25 12.86
CA ASN A 561 2.31 8.90 12.67
C ASN A 561 1.87 8.62 11.23
N MET A 562 2.66 7.84 10.50
CA MET A 562 2.36 7.31 9.16
C MET A 562 2.22 5.78 9.16
N LEU A 563 1.80 5.18 10.27
CA LEU A 563 1.61 3.72 10.40
C LEU A 563 0.37 3.17 9.67
N PHE A 564 -0.56 4.04 9.26
CA PHE A 564 -1.77 3.65 8.52
C PHE A 564 -2.02 4.62 7.37
N SER A 565 -1.09 4.71 6.42
CA SER A 565 -1.09 5.59 5.23
C SER A 565 -2.44 5.71 4.49
N HIS A 566 -3.36 4.77 4.70
CA HIS A 566 -4.68 4.68 4.07
C HIS A 566 -5.88 4.91 5.01
N GLY A 567 -5.69 5.27 6.28
CA GLY A 567 -6.75 5.69 7.20
C GLY A 567 -7.78 4.62 7.59
N ARG A 568 -7.50 3.33 7.33
CA ARG A 568 -8.48 2.24 7.54
C ARG A 568 -8.71 1.85 8.99
N VAL A 569 -7.79 2.19 9.89
CA VAL A 569 -7.90 1.96 11.35
C VAL A 569 -7.67 3.28 12.05
N GLU A 570 -8.55 3.66 12.98
CA GLU A 570 -8.41 4.87 13.81
C GLU A 570 -7.30 4.69 14.85
N ALA A 571 -6.07 4.53 14.37
CA ALA A 571 -4.90 4.22 15.19
C ALA A 571 -4.15 5.48 15.60
N GLY A 572 -4.85 6.40 16.26
CA GLY A 572 -4.28 7.58 16.92
C GLY A 572 -3.49 8.54 16.02
N HIS A 573 -4.03 9.73 15.73
CA HIS A 573 -3.30 10.84 15.09
C HIS A 573 -2.61 10.47 13.77
N HIS A 574 -3.23 9.61 12.94
CA HIS A 574 -2.68 9.29 11.63
C HIS A 574 -2.60 10.54 10.74
N ALA A 575 -1.51 10.68 9.98
CA ALA A 575 -1.24 11.83 9.13
C ALA A 575 -1.30 13.16 9.91
N GLU A 576 -0.92 13.13 11.18
CA GLU A 576 -0.89 14.27 12.07
C GLU A 576 0.50 14.39 12.69
N ALA A 577 1.04 15.60 12.65
CA ALA A 577 2.20 15.99 13.44
C ALA A 577 1.73 16.42 14.82
N VAL A 578 2.32 15.82 15.85
CA VAL A 578 2.13 16.18 17.25
C VAL A 578 3.42 16.78 17.78
N GLY A 579 3.33 18.02 18.25
CA GLY A 579 4.44 18.83 18.75
C GLY A 579 4.84 19.99 17.82
N PRO A 580 5.75 20.86 18.29
CA PRO A 580 6.21 20.91 19.68
C PRO A 580 5.09 21.39 20.62
N PHE A 581 5.23 21.08 21.90
CA PHE A 581 4.36 21.50 23.00
C PHE A 581 2.89 21.10 22.82
N GLY A 582 2.67 19.90 22.28
CA GLY A 582 1.34 19.34 22.02
C GLY A 582 0.59 19.98 20.86
N LYS A 583 1.23 20.88 20.09
CA LYS A 583 0.61 21.45 18.88
C LYS A 583 0.27 20.34 17.89
N ARG A 584 -0.88 20.46 17.25
CA ARG A 584 -1.38 19.47 16.29
C ARG A 584 -1.50 20.08 14.92
N LEU A 585 -0.96 19.41 13.91
CA LEU A 585 -1.05 19.83 12.52
C LEU A 585 -1.34 18.61 11.64
N LYS A 586 -2.41 18.69 10.84
CA LYS A 586 -2.64 17.69 9.80
C LYS A 586 -1.57 17.84 8.73
N ILE A 587 -0.98 16.72 8.36
CA ILE A 587 0.01 16.62 7.31
C ILE A 587 -0.70 16.23 6.02
N ALA A 588 -0.37 16.91 4.93
CA ALA A 588 -0.76 16.45 3.61
C ALA A 588 0.02 15.17 3.29
N THR A 589 -0.68 14.04 3.23
CA THR A 589 -0.09 12.79 2.74
C THR A 589 -0.02 12.84 1.23
N GLY A 590 1.11 12.42 0.65
CA GLY A 590 1.24 12.26 -0.79
C GLY A 590 0.23 11.25 -1.35
N PRO A 591 0.20 11.06 -2.68
CA PRO A 591 -0.70 10.10 -3.29
C PRO A 591 -0.40 8.69 -2.78
N VAL A 592 -1.47 7.98 -2.40
CA VAL A 592 -1.44 6.57 -1.99
C VAL A 592 -0.74 5.68 -3.01
N PHE A 593 -0.89 6.00 -4.30
CA PHE A 593 -0.29 5.27 -5.41
C PHE A 593 0.58 6.21 -6.22
N ARG A 594 1.81 5.79 -6.47
CA ARG A 594 2.71 6.48 -7.38
C ARG A 594 3.06 5.55 -8.54
N PRO A 595 2.71 5.93 -9.79
CA PRO A 595 3.09 5.15 -10.97
C PRO A 595 4.59 4.90 -11.02
N LEU A 596 5.00 3.64 -11.22
CA LEU A 596 6.41 3.28 -11.26
C LEU A 596 7.15 4.02 -12.39
N ARG A 597 8.37 4.49 -12.11
CA ARG A 597 9.27 5.02 -13.15
C ARG A 597 9.67 3.90 -14.09
N ARG A 598 10.18 4.27 -15.27
CA ARG A 598 10.58 3.29 -16.30
C ARG A 598 11.62 2.30 -15.77
N ASP A 599 12.65 2.80 -15.10
CA ASP A 599 13.74 2.01 -14.54
C ASP A 599 13.27 1.10 -13.39
N GLU A 600 12.29 1.54 -12.59
CA GLU A 600 11.68 0.71 -11.54
C GLU A 600 10.84 -0.42 -12.15
N ARG A 601 10.04 -0.13 -13.19
CA ARG A 601 9.29 -1.17 -13.92
C ARG A 601 10.18 -2.19 -14.62
N GLU A 602 11.37 -1.80 -15.05
CA GLU A 602 12.36 -2.70 -15.65
C GLU A 602 12.95 -3.67 -14.61
N ARG A 603 13.11 -3.23 -13.36
CA ARG A 603 13.55 -4.07 -12.23
C ARG A 603 12.47 -5.01 -11.69
N MET A 604 11.21 -4.83 -12.09
CA MET A 604 10.07 -5.64 -11.61
C MET A 604 9.23 -6.21 -12.76
N PRO A 605 9.73 -7.22 -13.49
CA PRO A 605 9.02 -7.80 -14.63
C PRO A 605 7.59 -8.28 -14.30
N VAL A 606 7.36 -8.78 -13.07
CA VAL A 606 6.04 -9.25 -12.60
C VAL A 606 4.95 -8.18 -12.70
N THR A 607 5.29 -6.90 -12.55
CA THR A 607 4.32 -5.78 -12.65
C THR A 607 3.75 -5.59 -14.05
N ARG A 608 4.39 -6.17 -15.09
CA ARG A 608 3.90 -6.10 -16.48
C ARG A 608 2.82 -7.14 -16.74
N SER A 609 2.96 -8.32 -16.14
CA SER A 609 2.05 -9.45 -16.33
C SER A 609 0.96 -9.52 -15.26
N ASN A 610 1.14 -8.86 -14.12
CA ASN A 610 0.19 -8.86 -13.02
C ASN A 610 -0.16 -7.42 -12.57
N PRO A 611 -1.28 -6.85 -13.04
CA PRO A 611 -1.75 -5.52 -12.66
C PRO A 611 -2.02 -5.35 -11.16
N GLU A 612 -2.45 -6.42 -10.48
CA GLU A 612 -2.72 -6.41 -9.04
C GLU A 612 -1.42 -6.20 -8.25
N VAL A 613 -0.37 -6.97 -8.57
CA VAL A 613 0.97 -6.77 -8.00
C VAL A 613 1.49 -5.36 -8.31
N ARG A 614 1.26 -4.84 -9.53
CA ARG A 614 1.69 -3.47 -9.89
C ARG A 614 1.07 -2.42 -8.97
N VAL A 615 -0.23 -2.48 -8.70
CA VAL A 615 -0.91 -1.49 -7.84
C VAL A 615 -0.29 -1.46 -6.43
N HIS A 616 0.01 -2.62 -5.85
CA HIS A 616 0.63 -2.68 -4.52
C HIS A 616 2.08 -2.20 -4.52
N VAL A 617 2.84 -2.47 -5.59
CA VAL A 617 4.20 -1.94 -5.69
C VAL A 617 4.22 -0.42 -5.95
N GLU A 618 3.25 0.11 -6.69
CA GLU A 618 3.01 1.56 -6.83
C GLU A 618 2.62 2.20 -5.49
N SER A 619 1.94 1.46 -4.61
CA SER A 619 1.64 1.88 -3.25
C SER A 619 2.90 1.93 -2.37
N ILE A 620 3.74 0.88 -2.37
CA ILE A 620 5.06 0.89 -1.70
C ILE A 620 5.85 2.14 -2.11
N ALA A 621 5.85 2.45 -3.40
CA ALA A 621 6.61 3.59 -3.89
C ALA A 621 6.03 4.95 -3.42
N GLY A 622 4.71 5.09 -3.35
CA GLY A 622 4.03 6.26 -2.79
C GLY A 622 4.29 6.43 -1.29
N GLU A 623 4.33 5.34 -0.54
CA GLU A 623 4.64 5.32 0.90
C GLU A 623 6.07 5.80 1.15
N PHE A 624 7.06 5.28 0.42
CA PHE A 624 8.44 5.73 0.50
C PHE A 624 8.63 7.19 0.08
N ASP A 625 7.95 7.65 -0.98
CA ASP A 625 8.03 9.05 -1.41
C ASP A 625 7.44 9.98 -0.34
N SER A 626 6.27 9.65 0.21
CA SER A 626 5.64 10.42 1.29
C SER A 626 6.54 10.49 2.52
N GLY A 627 7.10 9.36 2.95
CA GLY A 627 8.03 9.32 4.07
C GLY A 627 9.31 10.12 3.81
N SER A 628 9.85 10.03 2.59
CA SER A 628 11.04 10.78 2.20
C SER A 628 10.80 12.29 2.18
N GLU A 629 9.66 12.76 1.69
CA GLU A 629 9.33 14.18 1.64
C GLU A 629 9.14 14.75 3.04
N LEU A 630 8.40 14.03 3.90
CA LEU A 630 8.17 14.45 5.28
C LEU A 630 9.47 14.50 6.08
N PHE A 631 10.31 13.49 5.96
CA PHE A 631 11.59 13.46 6.68
C PHE A 631 12.55 14.56 6.18
N ALA A 632 12.59 14.79 4.85
CA ALA A 632 13.44 15.83 4.25
C ALA A 632 13.00 17.27 4.58
N SER A 633 11.78 17.50 5.08
CA SER A 633 11.33 18.83 5.54
C SER A 633 12.19 19.41 6.68
N GLY A 634 12.86 18.55 7.45
CA GLY A 634 13.62 18.95 8.65
C GLY A 634 12.75 19.29 9.86
N GLU A 635 11.42 19.26 9.74
CA GLU A 635 10.53 19.66 10.83
C GLU A 635 10.24 18.53 11.83
N VAL A 636 10.46 17.28 11.42
CA VAL A 636 10.05 16.07 12.15
C VAL A 636 11.22 15.44 12.92
N ASP A 637 11.06 15.21 14.22
CA ASP A 637 12.03 14.49 15.07
C ASP A 637 11.77 12.99 15.13
N LEU A 638 10.51 12.56 15.10
CA LEU A 638 10.12 11.15 14.99
C LEU A 638 9.18 10.97 13.81
N LEU A 639 9.56 10.12 12.86
CA LEU A 639 8.66 9.63 11.82
C LEU A 639 8.50 8.12 11.94
N LEU A 640 7.29 7.63 12.19
CA LEU A 640 6.97 6.21 12.05
C LEU A 640 6.19 5.98 10.75
N LEU A 641 6.79 5.27 9.81
CA LEU A 641 6.23 4.95 8.49
C LEU A 641 6.05 3.45 8.36
N ARG A 642 4.84 3.01 7.97
CA ARG A 642 4.58 1.62 7.59
C ARG A 642 4.54 1.48 6.08
N ILE A 643 5.14 0.42 5.57
CA ILE A 643 5.03 -0.03 4.19
C ILE A 643 3.96 -1.13 4.14
N GLU A 644 2.68 -0.74 4.09
CA GLU A 644 1.52 -1.64 4.28
C GLU A 644 1.39 -2.65 3.14
N ALA A 645 1.67 -2.21 1.91
CA ALA A 645 1.47 -3.05 0.73
C ALA A 645 2.40 -4.28 0.67
N LEU A 646 3.45 -4.35 1.49
CA LEU A 646 4.33 -5.52 1.57
C LEU A 646 3.61 -6.76 2.13
N ASP A 647 2.73 -6.62 3.12
CA ASP A 647 1.99 -7.75 3.69
C ASP A 647 1.05 -8.38 2.67
N ILE A 648 0.28 -7.53 1.97
CA ILE A 648 -0.60 -7.97 0.89
C ILE A 648 0.19 -8.74 -0.18
N LEU A 649 1.31 -8.18 -0.64
CA LEU A 649 2.17 -8.83 -1.63
C LEU A 649 2.79 -10.13 -1.10
N THR A 650 3.14 -10.18 0.18
CA THR A 650 3.68 -11.37 0.83
C THR A 650 2.63 -12.47 0.86
N HIS A 651 1.41 -12.19 1.30
CA HIS A 651 0.29 -13.15 1.24
C HIS A 651 0.02 -13.64 -0.17
N MET A 652 0.02 -12.74 -1.15
CA MET A 652 -0.22 -13.06 -2.56
C MET A 652 0.86 -13.98 -3.14
N LEU A 653 2.14 -13.77 -2.78
CA LEU A 653 3.28 -14.33 -3.52
C LEU A 653 4.12 -15.35 -2.74
N VAL A 654 3.94 -15.50 -1.43
CA VAL A 654 4.75 -16.41 -0.60
C VAL A 654 4.61 -17.87 -1.03
N HIS A 655 3.47 -18.25 -1.63
CA HIS A 655 3.24 -19.62 -2.10
C HIS A 655 4.32 -20.09 -3.10
N ASP A 656 4.79 -19.18 -3.97
CA ASP A 656 5.88 -19.42 -4.91
C ASP A 656 7.23 -19.67 -4.23
N LEU A 657 7.34 -19.46 -2.90
CA LEU A 657 8.53 -19.69 -2.10
C LEU A 657 8.48 -20.97 -1.27
N LEU A 658 7.38 -21.73 -1.34
CA LEU A 658 7.16 -22.90 -0.47
C LEU A 658 7.30 -24.24 -1.17
N GLU A 659 7.58 -24.28 -2.47
CA GLU A 659 7.75 -25.53 -3.22
C GLU A 659 9.22 -25.96 -3.29
N ASN A 660 9.54 -27.26 -3.32
CA ASN A 660 10.93 -27.68 -3.53
C ASN A 660 11.43 -27.25 -4.91
N GLY A 661 12.68 -26.81 -5.01
CA GLY A 661 13.29 -26.52 -6.30
C GLY A 661 14.37 -25.46 -6.26
N GLN A 662 15.01 -25.28 -7.41
CA GLN A 662 15.91 -24.16 -7.70
C GLN A 662 15.05 -22.97 -8.13
N ASP A 663 15.29 -21.80 -7.54
CA ASP A 663 14.58 -20.55 -7.87
C ASP A 663 15.51 -19.40 -8.27
N ASP A 664 16.81 -19.53 -7.97
CA ASP A 664 17.84 -18.56 -8.31
C ASP A 664 17.51 -17.11 -7.96
N GLY A 665 16.67 -16.88 -6.94
CA GLY A 665 16.26 -15.54 -6.51
C GLY A 665 15.23 -14.87 -7.43
N GLU A 666 14.65 -15.56 -8.40
CA GLU A 666 13.79 -14.99 -9.45
C GLU A 666 12.31 -14.85 -9.06
N ALA A 667 11.90 -15.40 -7.91
CA ALA A 667 10.53 -15.28 -7.45
C ALA A 667 10.12 -13.80 -7.29
N ALA A 668 8.86 -13.49 -7.64
CA ALA A 668 8.34 -12.12 -7.65
C ALA A 668 8.51 -11.40 -6.30
N LEU A 669 8.27 -12.11 -5.19
CA LEU A 669 8.42 -11.56 -3.85
C LEU A 669 9.88 -11.17 -3.55
N HIS A 670 10.88 -11.91 -4.06
CA HIS A 670 12.28 -11.53 -3.88
C HIS A 670 12.61 -10.19 -4.57
N SER A 671 12.04 -9.93 -5.75
CA SER A 671 12.21 -8.65 -6.44
C SER A 671 11.61 -7.47 -5.68
N ILE A 672 10.52 -7.70 -4.93
CA ILE A 672 9.91 -6.69 -4.07
C ILE A 672 10.82 -6.38 -2.88
N TYR A 673 11.41 -7.38 -2.23
CA TYR A 673 12.38 -7.17 -1.15
C TYR A 673 13.60 -6.39 -1.64
N ARG A 674 14.14 -6.71 -2.83
CA ARG A 674 15.24 -5.95 -3.45
C ARG A 674 14.87 -4.49 -3.72
N TYR A 675 13.64 -4.25 -4.19
CA TYR A 675 13.16 -2.88 -4.36
C TYR A 675 13.08 -2.12 -3.04
N ILE A 676 12.53 -2.74 -2.00
CA ILE A 676 12.46 -2.13 -0.67
C ILE A 676 13.86 -1.82 -0.15
N ASP A 677 14.84 -2.71 -0.34
CA ASP A 677 16.25 -2.47 0.01
C ASP A 677 16.82 -1.23 -0.68
N ASP A 678 16.62 -1.11 -2.00
CA ASP A 678 17.02 0.08 -2.80
C ASP A 678 16.34 1.36 -2.26
N ARG A 679 15.04 1.30 -1.96
CA ARG A 679 14.27 2.46 -1.47
C ARG A 679 14.68 2.89 -0.07
N MET A 680 14.99 1.93 0.81
CA MET A 680 15.56 2.21 2.13
C MET A 680 16.94 2.87 2.02
N ALA A 681 17.78 2.42 1.09
CA ALA A 681 19.09 3.02 0.82
C ALA A 681 18.95 4.48 0.33
N GLU A 682 18.03 4.74 -0.60
CA GLU A 682 17.74 6.09 -1.09
C GLU A 682 17.29 7.03 0.04
N LEU A 683 16.44 6.52 0.95
CA LEU A 683 15.97 7.28 2.11
C LEU A 683 17.11 7.56 3.10
N TYR A 684 17.93 6.56 3.41
CA TYR A 684 19.10 6.71 4.29
C TYR A 684 20.09 7.77 3.80
N HIS A 685 20.29 7.89 2.48
CA HIS A 685 21.17 8.91 1.91
C HIS A 685 20.63 10.35 2.05
N ARG A 686 19.34 10.52 2.33
CA ARG A 686 18.72 11.84 2.56
C ARG A 686 18.73 12.25 4.03
N MET A 687 19.09 11.33 4.92
CA MET A 687 19.22 11.61 6.34
C MET A 687 20.53 12.38 6.63
N ASP A 688 20.57 13.09 7.74
CA ASP A 688 21.77 13.77 8.25
C ASP A 688 22.67 12.78 8.99
N GLU A 689 23.93 13.17 9.19
CA GLU A 689 24.92 12.33 9.85
C GLU A 689 24.55 11.92 11.28
N ASP A 690 23.77 12.75 11.99
CA ASP A 690 23.31 12.52 13.35
C ASP A 690 21.94 11.84 13.48
N ASP A 691 21.28 11.52 12.36
CA ASP A 691 20.00 10.81 12.36
C ASP A 691 20.14 9.30 12.57
N ILE A 692 19.07 8.71 13.11
CA ILE A 692 18.94 7.29 13.42
C ILE A 692 17.83 6.66 12.56
N ILE A 693 18.13 5.53 11.93
CA ILE A 693 17.13 4.69 11.23
C ILE A 693 16.86 3.41 12.04
N VAL A 694 15.58 3.10 12.21
CA VAL A 694 15.09 1.84 12.79
C VAL A 694 14.27 1.14 11.72
N VAL A 695 14.70 -0.05 11.31
CA VAL A 695 13.95 -0.91 10.38
C VAL A 695 13.42 -2.09 11.16
N MET A 696 12.12 -2.29 11.13
CA MET A 696 11.47 -3.39 11.83
C MET A 696 10.30 -3.96 11.03
N SER A 697 9.79 -5.08 11.50
CA SER A 697 8.52 -5.63 11.04
C SER A 697 7.59 -5.87 12.23
N ASP A 698 6.30 -5.94 11.95
CA ASP A 698 5.27 -6.27 12.92
C ASP A 698 5.05 -7.78 13.07
N HIS A 699 5.32 -8.57 12.03
CA HIS A 699 5.34 -10.04 12.05
C HIS A 699 6.09 -10.60 10.83
N GLY A 700 6.31 -11.92 10.80
CA GLY A 700 6.78 -12.63 9.60
C GLY A 700 5.64 -13.39 8.91
N ILE A 701 6.01 -14.34 8.05
CA ILE A 701 5.06 -15.18 7.31
C ILE A 701 5.47 -16.66 7.33
N ARG A 702 4.49 -17.54 7.51
CA ARG A 702 4.70 -19.01 7.41
C ARG A 702 4.08 -19.59 6.15
N THR A 703 2.86 -19.18 5.84
CA THR A 703 2.14 -19.59 4.62
C THR A 703 1.34 -18.41 4.07
N GLY A 704 0.70 -18.56 2.90
CA GLY A 704 -0.16 -17.51 2.34
C GLY A 704 -1.36 -17.14 3.23
N SER A 705 -1.64 -17.88 4.30
CA SER A 705 -2.74 -17.65 5.23
C SER A 705 -2.32 -17.63 6.71
N GLN A 706 -1.03 -17.74 7.02
CA GLN A 706 -0.54 -17.80 8.40
C GLN A 706 0.68 -16.90 8.59
N HIS A 707 0.58 -16.00 9.56
CA HIS A 707 1.66 -15.14 10.03
C HIS A 707 2.66 -15.88 10.91
N GLU A 708 3.81 -15.26 11.13
CA GLU A 708 4.86 -15.74 12.02
C GLU A 708 5.14 -14.72 13.12
N THR A 709 5.38 -15.19 14.35
CA THR A 709 5.66 -14.27 15.49
C THR A 709 7.02 -13.62 15.42
N ASP A 710 7.95 -14.21 14.67
CA ASP A 710 9.31 -13.69 14.49
C ASP A 710 9.32 -12.53 13.51
N ALA A 711 9.76 -11.36 13.97
CA ALA A 711 9.81 -10.15 13.15
C ALA A 711 11.23 -9.55 13.07
N ILE A 712 11.50 -8.84 11.98
CA ILE A 712 12.79 -8.18 11.74
C ILE A 712 12.96 -6.98 12.68
N PHE A 713 14.18 -6.76 13.16
CA PHE A 713 14.58 -5.53 13.84
C PHE A 713 16.05 -5.21 13.65
N VAL A 714 16.31 -3.99 13.20
CA VAL A 714 17.64 -3.42 13.03
C VAL A 714 17.58 -1.92 13.33
N VAL A 715 18.56 -1.38 14.06
CA VAL A 715 18.72 0.05 14.30
C VAL A 715 20.15 0.48 14.00
N LEU A 716 20.30 1.59 13.29
CA LEU A 716 21.57 2.17 12.90
C LEU A 716 21.55 3.68 13.13
N GLY A 717 22.63 4.21 13.71
CA GLY A 717 22.83 5.66 13.86
C GLY A 717 24.01 5.97 14.79
N PRO A 718 24.32 7.26 14.99
CA PRO A 718 25.36 7.67 15.93
C PRO A 718 25.09 7.16 17.34
N GLY A 719 26.13 6.68 18.01
CA GLY A 719 26.01 6.19 19.38
C GLY A 719 25.26 4.87 19.54
N ILE A 720 24.81 4.23 18.44
CA ILE A 720 24.25 2.88 18.44
C ILE A 720 25.38 1.85 18.33
N SER A 721 25.39 0.85 19.21
CA SER A 721 26.40 -0.21 19.19
C SER A 721 26.22 -1.17 18.00
N LYS A 722 27.34 -1.74 17.53
CA LYS A 722 27.33 -2.84 16.56
C LYS A 722 27.17 -4.17 17.30
N THR A 723 25.94 -4.68 17.45
CA THR A 723 25.70 -5.89 18.24
C THR A 723 24.41 -6.62 17.85
N ARG A 724 24.34 -7.92 18.10
CA ARG A 724 23.08 -8.67 18.05
C ARG A 724 22.54 -8.83 19.46
N ILE A 725 21.31 -8.41 19.71
CA ILE A 725 20.64 -8.64 21.00
C ILE A 725 20.39 -10.15 21.14
N ALA A 726 20.75 -10.71 22.29
CA ALA A 726 20.47 -12.11 22.61
C ALA A 726 19.00 -12.32 22.97
N GLY A 727 18.45 -13.50 22.66
CA GLY A 727 17.04 -13.80 22.87
C GLY A 727 16.12 -13.14 21.83
N ARG A 728 14.86 -12.95 22.20
CA ARG A 728 13.81 -12.39 21.34
C ARG A 728 13.05 -11.26 22.07
N PRO A 729 13.50 -10.00 21.97
CA PRO A 729 12.79 -8.88 22.57
C PRO A 729 11.34 -8.79 22.05
N ASP A 730 10.43 -8.29 22.88
CA ASP A 730 9.02 -8.11 22.51
C ASP A 730 8.84 -6.75 21.82
N LEU A 731 8.01 -6.72 20.76
CA LEU A 731 7.64 -5.50 20.04
C LEU A 731 7.14 -4.39 20.98
N LYS A 732 6.50 -4.72 22.11
CA LYS A 732 6.04 -3.77 23.13
C LYS A 732 7.15 -2.91 23.73
N GLY A 733 8.41 -3.32 23.61
CA GLY A 733 9.57 -2.55 24.06
C GLY A 733 9.94 -1.37 23.15
N ILE A 734 9.45 -1.37 21.91
CA ILE A 734 9.83 -0.41 20.87
C ILE A 734 9.45 1.06 21.21
N PRO A 735 8.27 1.37 21.77
CA PRO A 735 7.92 2.75 22.13
C PRO A 735 8.88 3.35 23.16
N ALA A 736 9.25 2.57 24.18
CA ALA A 736 10.22 3.00 25.19
C ALA A 736 11.63 3.21 24.59
N MET A 737 11.99 2.43 23.58
CA MET A 737 13.23 2.64 22.83
C MET A 737 13.19 3.95 22.05
N PHE A 738 12.12 4.25 21.29
CA PHE A 738 12.01 5.52 20.54
C PHE A 738 12.09 6.74 21.44
N ALA A 739 11.36 6.75 22.55
CA ALA A 739 11.42 7.82 23.53
C ALA A 739 12.86 8.05 24.04
N ARG A 740 13.57 6.97 24.39
CA ARG A 740 14.97 7.03 24.85
C ARG A 740 15.93 7.58 23.79
N LEU A 741 15.76 7.20 22.52
CA LEU A 741 16.58 7.70 21.41
C LEU A 741 16.43 9.22 21.22
N LEU A 742 15.27 9.78 21.60
CA LEU A 742 14.97 11.20 21.53
C LEU A 742 15.19 11.95 22.87
N GLY A 743 15.68 11.25 23.90
CA GLY A 743 15.92 11.84 25.22
C GLY A 743 14.66 12.09 26.06
N VAL A 744 13.54 11.42 25.74
CA VAL A 744 12.28 11.52 26.48
C VAL A 744 12.23 10.42 27.55
N ASP A 745 12.01 10.80 28.81
CA ASP A 745 11.95 9.88 29.95
C ASP A 745 10.54 9.27 30.08
N VAL A 746 10.46 7.94 30.06
CA VAL A 746 9.22 7.14 30.10
C VAL A 746 9.41 5.88 30.97
N PRO A 747 9.76 6.04 32.26
CA PRO A 747 10.15 4.93 33.13
C PRO A 747 9.04 3.89 33.33
N GLU A 748 7.78 4.26 33.08
CA GLU A 748 6.62 3.40 33.21
C GLU A 748 6.31 2.57 31.95
N TRP A 749 7.03 2.75 30.84
CA TRP A 749 6.81 1.95 29.63
C TRP A 749 7.67 0.68 29.63
N PRO A 750 7.13 -0.46 29.15
CA PRO A 750 7.87 -1.69 29.09
C PRO A 750 9.10 -1.53 28.18
N SER A 751 10.27 -1.99 28.65
CA SER A 751 11.49 -2.05 27.84
C SER A 751 11.61 -3.37 27.06
N ALA A 752 11.01 -4.43 27.59
CA ALA A 752 10.82 -5.75 26.97
C ALA A 752 12.03 -6.34 26.23
N GLY A 753 13.24 -6.17 26.80
CA GLY A 753 14.49 -6.70 26.23
C GLY A 753 15.29 -5.69 25.39
N LEU A 754 14.78 -4.48 25.18
CA LEU A 754 15.41 -3.40 24.41
C LEU A 754 16.03 -2.30 25.30
N GLN A 755 16.14 -2.50 26.62
CA GLN A 755 16.67 -1.49 27.55
C GLN A 755 18.10 -1.03 27.26
N HIS A 756 18.88 -1.83 26.53
CA HIS A 756 20.26 -1.52 26.16
C HIS A 756 20.39 -0.85 24.79
N VAL A 757 19.29 -0.71 24.05
CA VAL A 757 19.26 0.04 22.80
C VAL A 757 19.08 1.51 23.14
N GLY A 758 20.17 2.26 23.05
CA GLY A 758 20.21 3.68 23.36
C GLY A 758 21.55 4.29 22.98
N LEU A 759 21.63 5.63 23.01
CA LEU A 759 22.87 6.35 22.78
C LEU A 759 23.91 5.95 23.84
N THR A 760 25.13 5.62 23.41
CA THR A 760 26.23 5.45 24.36
C THR A 760 26.38 6.70 25.25
N PRO A 761 26.83 6.57 26.52
CA PRO A 761 26.96 7.70 27.45
C PRO A 761 27.77 8.90 26.93
N ALA A 762 28.71 8.65 26.00
CA ALA A 762 29.53 9.69 25.38
C ALA A 762 28.77 10.58 24.37
N VAL A 763 27.68 10.08 23.79
CA VAL A 763 26.82 10.81 22.86
C VAL A 763 25.66 11.48 23.60
N ALA A 764 25.12 10.86 24.64
CA ALA A 764 24.07 11.46 25.48
C ALA A 764 24.54 12.66 26.33
N ALA A 765 25.85 12.87 26.46
CA ALA A 765 26.44 13.99 27.19
C ALA A 765 26.78 15.21 26.31
N ARG A 766 26.53 15.11 25.00
CA ARG A 766 26.62 16.21 24.03
C ARG A 766 25.22 16.69 23.73
#